data_AF-A0A9K3JZA5-F1
#
_entry.id   AF-A0A9K3JZA5-F1
#
_cell.length_a   1.000
_cell.length_b   1.000
_cell.length_c   1.000
_cell.angle_alpha   90.00
_cell.angle_beta   90.00
_cell.angle_gamma   90.00
#
_symmetry.space_group_name_H-M   'P 1'
#
loop_
_entity.id
_entity.type
_entity.pdbx_description
1 polymer ?
#
loop_
_entity_poly.entity_id
_entity_poly.type
_entity_poly.pdbx_seq_one_letter_code
_entity_poly.pdbx_strand_id
1 'polypeptide(L)'
;MQPKPLNNLNGQICQICGDTLGLTENGDIFVACNECAFPVCRPCYDYERRDGNQACPQCKTRYKRHKGSPRVDGDEDEDDVDDLENEFDYVQGNGKTRHQWQQEDSEFSSSSRRHESQQPIPRLTNGQEVSGEIPSATPDNLSVTSTSGPLGPGGKPVHSLPYIDPRQPVPVRIVKDLNSYGLGNVDWKERVEGWKLKQEKNINQMTNRYSGEGRGGGGEIEGTGSNGEELQVVDDPGQSMSRVVPISSSHLTPYRIVIILRLIILGFFLQYRVTHPVNDAYPLWLVSVICEVWFALSWLLDQFPKWSPVERQTYLDRLALRYDRDGEPSQLAPIDVFVSTVDPLKEPPLITANTVLSILSVEYPVDKVSCYVSDDGSAMLTFESLSETAEFARKWVPFCKKHSIEPRAPEFYFAQKIDYLKDKIQPSFREYEEFKVRINALVAKAQKTPEEGWTMQDGTPWPGNNPRDHPGMIQVFLGHNGGVDTDGNELPRLVYVSREKRPGFQHHKKAGAMNALIRVSAVLTNGAYLLNVDCDHYFNNSKALKEAMCFMMDPAYGKKTCYVQFPQRFDGIDLHDRYANRNIVFFDINLKGLDGIQGPVYVGTGCCFNRQALYGYDPVLTEADLEPNMIIKSCCGSRKKSRNINKKYMDKNRAMRRTESTTPMFNMDDIDEGVEGYDEERSLLMSQKSLEKRFGQSPVFVAATFMEMGGLPPSTDPAILLKEAIHVISCGYEDKTEWGKDIGWIYGSVTEDILTGFKMHARGWISIYCMPPRPAFKGSAPINLSDRLNQVLRWALGSIEILLSRHCPIWYGYNGKLKLLERLAYINTIVYPLTSLPLLAYCILPAVCLLTGKFIIPEISNYASMWFILLFISIFATGILELRWSGVSIEDWWRNEQFWVIGGTSAHLFAVFQGLLKVLAGIDTNFTVTSKANDEDGDFAELYIFKWTSLLIPPTTVLIVNLVGIVSGVSSAINSGYQSWGPLFGKLFFAIWVIVHLYPFLKGLLGRQNRTPTIVIVWSILLASIFSLLWVRIDPFTSDDKLDSIRGQCGIDC
;
A
#
# COMPACT_ATOMS: atom_id res chain seq x y z
N MET A 1 37.15 -48.10 -10.70
CA MET A 1 38.39 -48.43 -11.48
C MET A 1 39.55 -47.66 -10.88
N GLN A 2 40.81 -48.05 -11.10
CA GLN A 2 41.97 -47.28 -10.61
C GLN A 2 42.09 -45.92 -11.34
N PRO A 3 42.52 -44.84 -10.65
CA PRO A 3 42.85 -43.58 -11.30
C PRO A 3 44.10 -43.73 -12.18
N LYS A 4 44.14 -43.01 -13.31
CA LYS A 4 45.35 -42.90 -14.14
C LYS A 4 46.36 -41.94 -13.50
N PRO A 5 47.67 -42.18 -13.62
CA PRO A 5 48.68 -41.26 -13.07
C PRO A 5 48.69 -39.92 -13.82
N LEU A 6 48.86 -38.84 -13.06
CA LEU A 6 49.12 -37.50 -13.59
C LEU A 6 50.57 -37.42 -14.11
N ASN A 7 50.73 -37.12 -15.40
CA ASN A 7 52.03 -36.75 -15.97
C ASN A 7 52.18 -35.22 -15.98
N ASN A 8 53.29 -34.73 -15.44
CA ASN A 8 53.59 -33.31 -15.33
C ASN A 8 53.72 -32.62 -16.70
N LEU A 9 52.88 -31.60 -16.94
CA LEU A 9 53.13 -30.51 -17.88
C LEU A 9 52.66 -29.19 -17.26
N ASN A 10 53.38 -28.11 -17.52
CA ASN A 10 53.27 -26.84 -16.79
C ASN A 10 51.95 -26.10 -17.01
N GLY A 11 51.47 -25.42 -15.96
CA GLY A 11 50.60 -24.24 -16.09
C GLY A 11 49.22 -24.51 -16.68
N GLN A 12 48.38 -25.26 -15.97
CA GLN A 12 46.96 -25.36 -16.36
C GLN A 12 46.24 -24.02 -16.16
N ILE A 13 45.55 -23.60 -17.22
CA ILE A 13 44.82 -22.34 -17.32
C ILE A 13 43.31 -22.65 -17.38
N CYS A 14 42.53 -21.85 -16.66
CA CYS A 14 41.07 -21.90 -16.65
C CYS A 14 40.50 -21.67 -18.05
N GLN A 15 39.71 -22.63 -18.53
CA GLN A 15 39.07 -22.59 -19.86
C GLN A 15 37.80 -21.71 -19.91
N ILE A 16 37.59 -20.86 -18.90
CA ILE A 16 36.47 -19.90 -18.84
C ILE A 16 37.01 -18.46 -18.88
N CYS A 17 37.92 -18.08 -17.97
CA CYS A 17 38.48 -16.72 -17.91
C CYS A 17 39.90 -16.55 -18.48
N GLY A 18 40.69 -17.64 -18.60
CA GLY A 18 42.10 -17.56 -19.01
C GLY A 18 43.12 -17.37 -17.88
N ASP A 19 42.69 -17.29 -16.62
CA ASP A 19 43.60 -17.22 -15.46
C ASP A 19 44.23 -18.58 -15.12
N THR A 20 45.38 -18.58 -14.43
CA THR A 20 45.98 -19.79 -13.85
C THR A 20 45.03 -20.47 -12.86
N LEU A 21 44.97 -21.80 -12.87
CA LEU A 21 44.30 -22.52 -11.79
C LEU A 21 44.98 -22.26 -10.44
N GLY A 22 44.20 -21.81 -9.47
CA GLY A 22 44.65 -21.68 -8.08
C GLY A 22 44.95 -23.03 -7.45
N LEU A 23 45.62 -23.00 -6.30
CA LEU A 23 45.84 -24.18 -5.48
C LEU A 23 44.70 -24.35 -4.46
N THR A 24 44.48 -25.59 -4.05
CA THR A 24 43.71 -25.96 -2.86
C THR A 24 44.49 -25.63 -1.58
N GLU A 25 43.82 -25.67 -0.44
CA GLU A 25 44.44 -25.45 0.89
C GLU A 25 45.55 -26.48 1.20
N ASN A 26 45.54 -27.65 0.55
CA ASN A 26 46.57 -28.68 0.68
C ASN A 26 47.78 -28.47 -0.26
N GLY A 27 47.75 -27.47 -1.15
CA GLY A 27 48.81 -27.17 -2.12
C GLY A 27 48.66 -27.87 -3.49
N ASP A 28 47.69 -28.78 -3.65
CA ASP A 28 47.37 -29.40 -4.94
C ASP A 28 46.58 -28.45 -5.86
N ILE A 29 46.68 -28.62 -7.18
CA ILE A 29 45.93 -27.80 -8.17
C ILE A 29 44.42 -27.96 -7.96
N PHE A 30 43.67 -26.86 -7.97
CA PHE A 30 42.21 -26.87 -7.83
C PHE A 30 41.52 -27.55 -9.02
N VAL A 31 40.79 -28.64 -8.76
CA VAL A 31 40.01 -29.39 -9.76
C VAL A 31 38.52 -29.14 -9.55
N ALA A 32 37.93 -28.32 -10.42
CA ALA A 32 36.53 -27.93 -10.29
C ALA A 32 35.53 -29.11 -10.43
N CYS A 33 35.79 -30.09 -11.30
CA CYS A 33 34.90 -31.23 -11.54
C CYS A 33 35.64 -32.56 -11.40
N ASN A 34 35.25 -33.37 -10.41
CA ASN A 34 35.92 -34.63 -10.06
C ASN A 34 35.78 -35.73 -11.14
N GLU A 35 34.75 -35.68 -12.00
CA GLU A 35 34.49 -36.68 -13.05
C GLU A 35 35.41 -36.55 -14.27
N CYS A 36 35.68 -35.32 -14.72
CA CYS A 36 36.39 -35.05 -15.97
C CYS A 36 37.64 -34.18 -15.82
N ALA A 37 37.90 -33.66 -14.61
CA ALA A 37 38.99 -32.74 -14.30
C ALA A 37 39.06 -31.49 -15.20
N PHE A 38 37.92 -31.02 -15.72
CA PHE A 38 37.88 -29.84 -16.60
C PHE A 38 38.48 -28.60 -15.90
N PRO A 39 39.55 -28.00 -16.44
CA PRO A 39 40.30 -26.95 -15.74
C PRO A 39 39.52 -25.63 -15.68
N VAL A 40 38.97 -25.33 -14.49
CA VAL A 40 38.24 -24.10 -14.17
C VAL A 40 38.75 -23.54 -12.84
N CYS A 41 39.07 -22.25 -12.76
CA CYS A 41 39.54 -21.62 -11.53
C CYS A 41 38.40 -21.46 -10.50
N ARG A 42 38.76 -21.34 -9.22
CA ARG A 42 37.79 -21.27 -8.12
C ARG A 42 36.72 -20.17 -8.31
N PRO A 43 37.04 -18.91 -8.69
CA PRO A 43 36.02 -17.88 -8.95
C PRO A 43 35.02 -18.23 -10.06
N CYS A 44 35.47 -18.85 -11.16
CA CYS A 44 34.58 -19.26 -12.24
C CYS A 44 33.71 -20.48 -11.86
N TYR A 45 34.23 -21.37 -11.02
CA TYR A 45 33.48 -22.48 -10.43
C TYR A 45 32.40 -21.97 -9.46
N ASP A 46 32.74 -21.03 -8.57
CA ASP A 46 31.79 -20.45 -7.61
C ASP A 46 30.70 -19.64 -8.34
N TYR A 47 31.06 -18.91 -9.41
CA TYR A 47 30.11 -18.23 -10.29
C TYR A 47 29.17 -19.21 -11.02
N GLU A 48 29.69 -20.26 -11.66
CA GLU A 48 28.83 -21.25 -12.35
C GLU A 48 27.91 -22.01 -11.38
N ARG A 49 28.26 -22.14 -10.09
CA ARG A 49 27.38 -22.69 -9.04
C ARG A 49 26.34 -21.72 -8.52
N ARG A 50 26.68 -20.42 -8.41
CA ARG A 50 25.79 -19.40 -7.85
C ARG A 50 24.82 -18.82 -8.90
N ASP A 51 25.37 -18.38 -10.02
CA ASP A 51 24.67 -17.55 -11.02
C ASP A 51 24.61 -18.22 -12.41
N GLY A 52 25.32 -19.34 -12.60
CA GLY A 52 25.37 -20.13 -13.84
C GLY A 52 24.53 -21.41 -13.84
N ASN A 53 24.99 -22.43 -14.58
CA ASN A 53 24.21 -23.65 -14.84
C ASN A 53 24.38 -24.77 -13.77
N GLN A 54 25.08 -24.49 -12.67
CA GLN A 54 25.47 -25.43 -11.62
C GLN A 54 26.22 -26.70 -12.08
N ALA A 55 26.63 -26.79 -13.34
CA ALA A 55 27.14 -28.03 -13.94
C ALA A 55 28.35 -27.80 -14.84
N CYS A 56 29.27 -28.77 -14.85
CA CYS A 56 30.53 -28.69 -15.57
C CYS A 56 30.30 -28.44 -17.08
N PRO A 57 30.90 -27.38 -17.68
CA PRO A 57 30.72 -27.06 -19.09
C PRO A 57 31.02 -28.21 -20.04
N GLN A 58 32.01 -29.06 -19.72
CA GLN A 58 32.43 -30.20 -20.53
C GLN A 58 31.53 -31.44 -20.38
N CYS A 59 31.40 -31.99 -19.17
CA CYS A 59 30.73 -33.29 -18.95
C CYS A 59 29.25 -33.19 -18.53
N LYS A 60 28.75 -31.98 -18.25
CA LYS A 60 27.39 -31.69 -17.74
C LYS A 60 27.00 -32.35 -16.40
N THR A 61 27.93 -33.02 -15.71
CA THR A 61 27.75 -33.40 -14.30
C THR A 61 27.62 -32.13 -13.45
N ARG A 62 26.67 -32.14 -12.50
CA ARG A 62 26.51 -31.06 -11.50
C ARG A 62 27.79 -30.88 -10.68
N TYR A 63 28.11 -29.65 -10.31
CA TYR A 63 29.28 -29.31 -9.50
C TYR A 63 28.99 -29.55 -8.01
N LYS A 64 29.53 -30.66 -7.46
CA LYS A 64 29.63 -30.90 -6.01
C LYS A 64 30.28 -29.71 -5.29
N ARG A 65 29.90 -29.48 -4.03
CA ARG A 65 30.45 -28.40 -3.19
C ARG A 65 31.89 -28.70 -2.77
N HIS A 66 32.81 -27.79 -3.04
CA HIS A 66 34.18 -27.81 -2.51
C HIS A 66 34.25 -27.09 -1.15
N LYS A 67 35.11 -27.59 -0.26
CA LYS A 67 35.28 -27.05 1.11
C LYS A 67 35.66 -25.57 1.06
N GLY A 68 34.99 -24.74 1.86
CA GLY A 68 35.16 -23.29 1.88
C GLY A 68 34.41 -22.51 0.78
N SER A 69 33.66 -23.17 -0.12
CA SER A 69 32.78 -22.48 -1.08
C SER A 69 31.34 -22.32 -0.51
N PRO A 70 30.60 -21.27 -0.90
CA PRO A 70 29.22 -21.06 -0.45
C PRO A 70 28.29 -22.24 -0.77
N ARG A 71 27.26 -22.44 0.07
CA ARG A 71 26.09 -23.28 -0.26
C ARG A 71 25.23 -22.57 -1.32
N VAL A 72 24.65 -23.34 -2.24
CA VAL A 72 23.71 -22.89 -3.27
C VAL A 72 22.50 -23.82 -3.35
N ASP A 73 21.40 -23.37 -3.96
CA ASP A 73 20.14 -24.12 -4.02
C ASP A 73 20.34 -25.57 -4.53
N GLY A 74 19.89 -26.53 -3.73
CA GLY A 74 20.02 -27.96 -3.98
C GLY A 74 21.34 -28.60 -3.53
N ASP A 75 22.21 -27.90 -2.79
CA ASP A 75 23.30 -28.56 -2.04
C ASP A 75 22.78 -29.45 -0.89
N GLU A 76 21.49 -29.38 -0.58
CA GLU A 76 20.78 -30.15 0.46
C GLU A 76 20.71 -31.66 0.17
N ASP A 77 20.85 -32.08 -1.09
CA ASP A 77 20.83 -33.49 -1.50
C ASP A 77 22.19 -34.21 -1.32
N GLU A 78 23.24 -33.52 -0.82
CA GLU A 78 24.59 -34.08 -0.63
C GLU A 78 25.02 -34.24 0.85
N ASP A 79 24.06 -34.26 1.78
CA ASP A 79 24.31 -34.47 3.23
C ASP A 79 24.69 -35.95 3.56
N ASP A 80 25.94 -36.32 3.26
CA ASP A 80 26.58 -37.57 3.70
C ASP A 80 27.95 -37.26 4.33
N VAL A 81 27.96 -37.19 5.67
CA VAL A 81 29.08 -37.00 6.66
C VAL A 81 29.98 -35.74 6.61
N ASP A 82 30.13 -35.17 7.83
CA ASP A 82 31.27 -34.40 8.36
C ASP A 82 31.69 -33.08 7.67
N ASP A 83 30.88 -32.01 7.81
CA ASP A 83 31.41 -30.63 7.75
C ASP A 83 30.65 -29.56 8.57
N LEU A 84 29.99 -29.94 9.68
CA LEU A 84 29.25 -29.01 10.56
C LEU A 84 30.11 -28.28 11.61
N GLU A 85 31.38 -28.65 11.80
CA GLU A 85 32.21 -28.15 12.91
C GLU A 85 33.09 -26.92 12.58
N ASN A 86 33.08 -26.42 11.33
CA ASN A 86 34.03 -25.39 10.86
C ASN A 86 33.39 -24.09 10.33
N GLU A 87 32.08 -23.87 10.52
CA GLU A 87 31.39 -22.63 10.09
C GLU A 87 31.42 -21.52 11.16
N PHE A 88 31.96 -21.79 12.36
CA PHE A 88 32.16 -20.81 13.43
C PHE A 88 33.56 -20.88 14.06
N ASP A 89 34.11 -19.70 14.35
CA ASP A 89 35.37 -19.40 15.04
C ASP A 89 36.69 -19.98 14.50
N TYR A 90 37.53 -19.08 13.95
CA TYR A 90 38.68 -18.61 14.76
C TYR A 90 39.33 -17.30 14.25
N VAL A 91 39.15 -16.20 15.00
CA VAL A 91 40.28 -15.31 15.40
C VAL A 91 39.99 -14.72 16.80
N GLN A 92 40.25 -15.48 17.87
CA GLN A 92 40.57 -14.87 19.17
C GLN A 92 41.57 -15.75 19.94
N GLY A 93 42.76 -15.20 20.20
CA GLY A 93 43.89 -15.99 20.72
C GLY A 93 43.93 -16.09 22.25
N ASN A 94 43.97 -17.32 22.76
CA ASN A 94 44.33 -17.74 24.14
C ASN A 94 43.44 -17.24 25.32
N GLY A 95 42.97 -18.18 26.16
CA GLY A 95 42.21 -17.84 27.37
C GLY A 95 42.23 -18.84 28.54
N LYS A 96 42.11 -20.16 28.25
CA LYS A 96 42.10 -21.31 29.19
C LYS A 96 40.87 -21.50 30.12
N THR A 97 40.37 -22.75 30.07
CA THR A 97 39.86 -23.59 31.19
C THR A 97 38.55 -23.28 31.93
N ARG A 98 37.53 -24.07 31.55
CA ARG A 98 36.97 -25.21 32.34
C ARG A 98 35.66 -25.00 33.15
N HIS A 99 34.83 -26.04 33.09
CA HIS A 99 33.57 -26.42 33.78
C HIS A 99 33.32 -25.83 35.19
N GLN A 100 32.09 -25.78 35.73
CA GLN A 100 30.97 -26.74 35.57
C GLN A 100 29.57 -26.14 35.88
N TRP A 101 28.53 -26.99 35.74
CA TRP A 101 27.09 -26.76 35.89
C TRP A 101 26.58 -26.27 37.26
N GLN A 102 25.29 -25.89 37.26
CA GLN A 102 24.28 -25.87 38.35
C GLN A 102 24.01 -24.56 39.14
N GLN A 103 22.77 -24.06 38.93
CA GLN A 103 21.68 -23.98 39.94
C GLN A 103 21.55 -22.74 40.87
N GLU A 104 20.30 -22.26 40.93
CA GLU A 104 19.61 -21.47 41.97
C GLU A 104 19.95 -19.99 42.28
N ASP A 105 18.84 -19.28 42.58
CA ASP A 105 18.59 -18.19 43.53
C ASP A 105 19.25 -16.79 43.44
N SER A 106 18.40 -15.84 43.04
CA SER A 106 18.06 -14.55 43.69
C SER A 106 18.98 -13.92 44.74
N GLU A 107 19.24 -12.61 44.58
CA GLU A 107 18.93 -11.49 45.52
C GLU A 107 19.88 -10.27 45.40
N PHE A 108 19.28 -9.09 45.59
CA PHE A 108 19.83 -7.81 46.06
C PHE A 108 21.33 -7.43 45.94
N SER A 109 21.56 -6.50 45.01
CA SER A 109 22.00 -5.11 45.28
C SER A 109 23.35 -4.74 45.94
N SER A 110 24.00 -3.78 45.25
CA SER A 110 24.67 -2.57 45.78
C SER A 110 26.18 -2.58 46.12
N SER A 111 26.94 -1.90 45.25
CA SER A 111 27.99 -0.91 45.55
C SER A 111 29.10 -1.18 46.59
N SER A 112 30.38 -1.03 46.19
CA SER A 112 31.16 0.19 46.54
C SER A 112 32.64 0.22 46.10
N ARG A 113 33.05 1.41 45.63
CA ARG A 113 34.30 2.17 45.90
C ARG A 113 35.70 1.47 45.89
N ARG A 114 36.51 1.94 44.94
CA ARG A 114 37.90 2.49 45.06
C ARG A 114 38.86 1.91 46.11
N HIS A 115 40.08 1.63 45.65
CA HIS A 115 41.32 1.87 46.42
C HIS A 115 42.41 2.46 45.52
N GLU A 116 43.31 3.28 46.08
CA GLU A 116 44.45 3.91 45.40
C GLU A 116 45.79 3.42 45.99
N SER A 117 46.87 3.37 45.19
CA SER A 117 48.19 3.94 45.57
C SER A 117 49.27 3.85 44.45
N GLN A 118 49.87 5.02 44.13
CA GLN A 118 51.30 5.32 43.86
C GLN A 118 52.14 4.39 42.93
N GLN A 119 52.67 4.83 41.77
CA GLN A 119 53.70 5.86 41.45
C GLN A 119 55.16 5.48 41.76
N PRO A 120 56.13 5.83 40.86
CA PRO A 120 56.78 7.16 40.84
C PRO A 120 56.72 7.94 39.50
N ILE A 121 57.15 9.22 39.52
CA ILE A 121 57.26 10.16 38.37
C ILE A 121 58.70 10.73 38.28
N PRO A 122 59.18 11.29 37.14
CA PRO A 122 59.00 12.74 36.79
C PRO A 122 58.48 12.97 35.35
N ARG A 123 57.59 13.93 35.03
CA ARG A 123 57.69 15.43 34.99
C ARG A 123 58.53 15.97 33.80
N LEU A 124 58.20 17.08 33.10
CA LEU A 124 57.43 18.31 33.45
C LEU A 124 56.63 18.95 32.26
N THR A 125 55.48 19.58 32.57
CA THR A 125 54.81 20.81 32.01
C THR A 125 54.92 21.21 30.52
N ASN A 126 53.83 21.53 29.78
CA ASN A 126 52.75 22.56 29.90
C ASN A 126 53.14 24.00 29.45
N GLY A 127 52.30 24.64 28.61
CA GLY A 127 52.40 26.07 28.22
C GLY A 127 51.28 26.58 27.28
N GLN A 128 50.39 27.43 27.82
CA GLN A 128 49.41 28.31 27.17
C GLN A 128 50.10 29.58 26.57
N GLU A 129 49.57 30.50 25.75
CA GLU A 129 48.28 30.76 25.03
C GLU A 129 48.42 32.07 24.18
N VAL A 130 47.34 32.60 23.59
CA VAL A 130 47.10 34.00 23.13
C VAL A 130 47.46 34.42 21.67
N SER A 131 46.40 34.73 20.89
CA SER A 131 46.15 35.82 19.90
C SER A 131 47.23 36.36 18.93
N GLY A 132 46.83 36.67 17.68
CA GLY A 132 47.48 37.74 16.88
C GLY A 132 47.34 37.76 15.34
N GLU A 133 46.30 38.44 14.83
CA GLU A 133 46.28 39.25 13.58
C GLU A 133 46.57 38.64 12.17
N ILE A 134 46.19 39.40 11.12
CA ILE A 134 46.37 39.13 9.69
C ILE A 134 47.09 40.35 9.07
N PRO A 135 48.07 40.16 8.18
CA PRO A 135 48.02 40.92 6.92
C PRO A 135 48.43 40.11 5.67
N SER A 136 47.92 40.55 4.53
CA SER A 136 48.23 40.08 3.18
C SER A 136 49.50 40.72 2.60
N ALA A 137 50.30 39.99 1.80
CA ALA A 137 50.93 40.48 0.54
C ALA A 137 51.82 39.43 -0.17
N THR A 138 51.93 39.57 -1.50
CA THR A 138 52.99 39.07 -2.40
C THR A 138 54.14 40.13 -2.48
N PRO A 139 55.26 40.03 -3.26
CA PRO A 139 55.53 39.13 -4.41
C PRO A 139 56.98 38.62 -4.64
N ASP A 140 57.12 37.83 -5.71
CA ASP A 140 58.22 37.68 -6.70
C ASP A 140 59.72 37.55 -6.35
N ASN A 141 60.39 36.69 -7.13
CA ASN A 141 61.67 37.01 -7.79
C ASN A 141 62.01 36.07 -8.98
N LEU A 142 62.05 36.63 -10.20
CA LEU A 142 63.04 36.41 -11.30
C LEU A 142 63.26 35.00 -11.95
N SER A 143 63.52 34.83 -13.27
CA SER A 143 63.44 35.73 -14.45
C SER A 143 63.81 35.03 -15.80
N VAL A 144 63.25 35.52 -16.94
CA VAL A 144 63.67 35.37 -18.38
C VAL A 144 63.79 33.96 -19.03
N THR A 145 63.62 33.70 -20.35
CA THR A 145 63.42 34.55 -21.57
C THR A 145 62.60 33.81 -22.69
N SER A 146 61.88 34.56 -23.57
CA SER A 146 61.65 34.41 -25.05
C SER A 146 61.73 33.02 -25.77
N THR A 147 60.98 32.63 -26.83
CA THR A 147 59.96 33.18 -27.80
C THR A 147 59.54 32.01 -28.75
N SER A 148 58.57 32.00 -29.69
CA SER A 148 57.43 32.85 -30.13
C SER A 148 56.50 32.02 -31.08
N GLY A 149 55.38 32.59 -31.59
CA GLY A 149 54.56 32.03 -32.69
C GLY A 149 54.89 32.63 -34.08
N PRO A 150 53.94 32.78 -35.04
CA PRO A 150 52.49 32.50 -34.95
C PRO A 150 51.79 31.96 -36.26
N LEU A 151 50.45 31.90 -36.26
CA LEU A 151 49.48 31.90 -37.40
C LEU A 151 49.40 30.70 -38.40
N GLY A 152 48.18 30.40 -38.87
CA GLY A 152 47.93 29.79 -40.20
C GLY A 152 47.03 28.52 -40.24
N PRO A 153 46.04 28.40 -41.17
CA PRO A 153 45.10 27.26 -41.18
C PRO A 153 45.08 26.39 -42.47
N GLY A 154 44.60 25.15 -42.32
CA GLY A 154 43.85 24.41 -43.37
C GLY A 154 44.56 23.23 -44.08
N GLY A 155 43.76 22.24 -44.51
CA GLY A 155 44.16 21.23 -45.52
C GLY A 155 44.15 19.75 -45.10
N LYS A 156 43.29 18.95 -45.76
CA LYS A 156 43.51 17.52 -46.13
C LYS A 156 43.70 17.49 -47.69
N PRO A 157 43.82 16.34 -48.43
CA PRO A 157 43.89 14.90 -48.06
C PRO A 157 44.93 14.06 -48.88
N VAL A 158 44.77 12.72 -48.87
CA VAL A 158 45.18 11.70 -49.89
C VAL A 158 46.48 10.89 -49.66
N HIS A 159 46.47 9.64 -50.14
CA HIS A 159 47.42 8.52 -49.92
C HIS A 159 48.45 8.34 -51.08
N SER A 160 49.54 7.58 -50.86
CA SER A 160 49.84 6.29 -51.57
C SER A 160 51.22 5.67 -51.27
N LEU A 161 51.34 4.35 -51.53
CA LEU A 161 52.52 3.45 -51.46
C LEU A 161 53.24 3.35 -52.86
N PRO A 162 54.22 2.47 -53.22
CA PRO A 162 54.80 1.27 -52.53
C PRO A 162 56.32 0.94 -52.71
N TYR A 163 56.72 -0.24 -52.20
CA TYR A 163 57.75 -1.20 -52.69
C TYR A 163 59.19 -1.25 -52.09
N ILE A 164 60.01 -2.18 -52.62
CA ILE A 164 61.03 -3.03 -51.94
C ILE A 164 62.14 -3.50 -52.92
N ASP A 165 63.35 -3.84 -52.44
CA ASP A 165 64.25 -4.86 -53.05
C ASP A 165 65.18 -5.55 -51.98
N PRO A 166 65.62 -6.83 -52.12
CA PRO A 166 66.33 -7.59 -51.07
C PRO A 166 67.75 -8.10 -51.47
N ARG A 167 68.45 -8.78 -50.53
CA ARG A 167 69.52 -9.78 -50.82
C ARG A 167 69.78 -10.71 -49.62
N GLN A 168 70.08 -11.99 -49.89
CA GLN A 168 70.30 -13.07 -48.89
C GLN A 168 71.31 -14.11 -49.46
N PRO A 169 71.93 -14.98 -48.62
CA PRO A 169 71.61 -16.41 -48.72
C PRO A 169 71.67 -17.21 -47.39
N VAL A 170 71.10 -18.43 -47.36
CA VAL A 170 71.12 -19.38 -46.21
C VAL A 170 71.15 -20.84 -46.70
N PRO A 171 71.90 -21.76 -46.04
CA PRO A 171 71.31 -22.83 -45.20
C PRO A 171 72.18 -23.10 -43.93
N VAL A 172 72.08 -24.14 -43.06
CA VAL A 172 71.46 -25.50 -43.11
C VAL A 172 70.81 -25.93 -41.78
N ARG A 173 69.78 -26.76 -41.93
CA ARG A 173 68.96 -27.59 -41.00
C ARG A 173 69.66 -28.30 -39.81
N ILE A 174 68.87 -28.49 -38.73
CA ILE A 174 68.31 -29.82 -38.39
C ILE A 174 66.86 -29.70 -37.83
N VAL A 175 65.93 -30.43 -38.47
CA VAL A 175 64.60 -30.93 -38.02
C VAL A 175 63.54 -29.99 -37.37
N LYS A 176 62.48 -29.73 -38.15
CA LYS A 176 61.05 -29.50 -37.81
C LYS A 176 60.63 -28.29 -36.93
N ASP A 177 60.19 -27.21 -37.60
CA ASP A 177 58.78 -26.94 -37.98
C ASP A 177 57.66 -27.49 -37.04
N LEU A 178 56.59 -26.77 -36.71
CA LEU A 178 56.15 -25.43 -37.14
C LEU A 178 55.18 -24.85 -36.07
N ASN A 179 55.20 -23.53 -35.82
CA ASN A 179 54.02 -22.69 -35.54
C ASN A 179 54.41 -21.29 -35.02
N SER A 180 54.20 -20.26 -35.83
CA SER A 180 54.01 -18.87 -35.37
C SER A 180 53.16 -18.14 -36.41
N TYR A 181 52.14 -17.39 -35.93
CA TYR A 181 51.09 -16.70 -36.71
C TYR A 181 50.07 -17.60 -37.44
N GLY A 182 48.80 -17.45 -37.05
CA GLY A 182 47.65 -17.90 -37.86
C GLY A 182 46.52 -18.54 -37.05
N LEU A 183 45.37 -17.86 -36.99
CA LEU A 183 44.03 -18.35 -36.59
C LEU A 183 43.90 -18.87 -35.13
N GLY A 184 42.73 -18.84 -34.48
CA GLY A 184 41.40 -18.38 -34.93
C GLY A 184 40.40 -19.53 -35.10
N ASN A 185 39.62 -19.81 -34.05
CA ASN A 185 38.42 -20.67 -34.09
C ASN A 185 37.32 -19.95 -33.26
N VAL A 186 36.40 -19.17 -33.84
CA VAL A 186 35.34 -19.51 -34.81
C VAL A 186 34.24 -20.38 -34.18
N ASP A 187 34.60 -21.57 -33.71
CA ASP A 187 33.69 -22.59 -33.13
C ASP A 187 32.80 -22.08 -31.97
N TRP A 188 33.29 -21.16 -31.11
CA TRP A 188 32.44 -20.56 -30.07
C TRP A 188 31.34 -19.65 -30.65
N LYS A 189 31.67 -18.91 -31.72
CA LYS A 189 30.77 -17.93 -32.34
C LYS A 189 29.73 -18.63 -33.21
N GLU A 190 30.14 -19.65 -33.97
CA GLU A 190 29.22 -20.52 -34.72
C GLU A 190 28.22 -21.22 -33.79
N ARG A 191 28.66 -21.67 -32.59
CA ARG A 191 27.74 -22.25 -31.60
C ARG A 191 26.75 -21.24 -31.00
N VAL A 192 27.14 -19.99 -30.78
CA VAL A 192 26.24 -18.92 -30.29
C VAL A 192 25.25 -18.48 -31.38
N GLU A 193 25.70 -18.28 -32.62
CA GLU A 193 24.82 -17.90 -33.74
C GLU A 193 23.89 -19.05 -34.15
N GLY A 194 24.37 -20.31 -34.10
CA GLY A 194 23.55 -21.51 -34.27
C GLY A 194 22.48 -21.71 -33.19
N TRP A 195 22.67 -21.17 -31.97
CA TRP A 195 21.64 -21.17 -30.93
C TRP A 195 20.53 -20.14 -31.24
N LYS A 196 20.91 -18.93 -31.67
CA LYS A 196 19.95 -17.88 -32.09
C LYS A 196 19.09 -18.31 -33.28
N LEU A 197 19.71 -18.86 -34.33
CA LEU A 197 19.02 -19.40 -35.52
C LEU A 197 18.02 -20.51 -35.20
N LYS A 198 18.24 -21.25 -34.11
CA LYS A 198 17.31 -22.28 -33.62
C LYS A 198 16.13 -21.70 -32.84
N GLN A 199 16.29 -20.52 -32.25
CA GLN A 199 15.26 -19.80 -31.52
C GLN A 199 14.28 -19.09 -32.48
N GLU A 200 14.78 -18.44 -33.54
CA GLU A 200 13.94 -17.81 -34.58
C GLU A 200 13.09 -18.84 -35.36
N LYS A 201 13.63 -20.03 -35.65
CA LYS A 201 12.87 -21.10 -36.32
C LYS A 201 11.66 -21.60 -35.53
N ASN A 202 11.67 -21.53 -34.20
CA ASN A 202 10.50 -21.84 -33.37
C ASN A 202 9.47 -20.70 -33.38
N ILE A 203 9.90 -19.43 -33.47
CA ILE A 203 9.00 -18.26 -33.47
C ILE A 203 8.18 -18.22 -34.77
N ASN A 204 8.81 -18.41 -35.93
CA ASN A 204 8.12 -18.41 -37.22
C ASN A 204 7.22 -19.63 -37.49
N GLN A 205 7.20 -20.64 -36.61
CA GLN A 205 6.27 -21.77 -36.72
C GLN A 205 4.95 -21.55 -35.96
N MET A 206 4.88 -20.53 -35.09
CA MET A 206 3.66 -20.19 -34.32
C MET A 206 2.74 -19.20 -35.04
N THR A 207 3.30 -18.35 -35.92
CA THR A 207 2.62 -17.19 -36.53
C THR A 207 1.76 -17.51 -37.76
N ASN A 208 1.82 -18.74 -38.30
CA ASN A 208 1.11 -19.10 -39.53
C ASN A 208 0.02 -20.18 -39.35
N ARG A 209 -0.57 -20.25 -38.15
CA ARG A 209 -1.81 -21.00 -37.86
C ARG A 209 -2.74 -20.22 -36.93
N TYR A 210 -3.53 -19.29 -37.48
CA TYR A 210 -4.98 -19.13 -37.17
C TYR A 210 -5.62 -17.99 -37.99
N SER A 211 -5.83 -18.21 -39.30
CA SER A 211 -6.85 -17.55 -40.12
C SER A 211 -6.96 -18.26 -41.48
N GLY A 212 -8.15 -18.77 -41.82
CA GLY A 212 -8.41 -19.50 -43.08
C GLY A 212 -8.93 -20.93 -42.87
N GLU A 213 -9.89 -21.35 -43.69
CA GLU A 213 -10.64 -22.60 -43.54
C GLU A 213 -10.26 -23.67 -44.59
N GLY A 214 -10.36 -24.96 -44.24
CA GLY A 214 -10.74 -26.01 -45.20
C GLY A 214 -9.68 -26.98 -45.75
N ARG A 215 -9.69 -28.22 -45.24
CA ARG A 215 -9.39 -29.52 -45.91
C ARG A 215 -8.07 -29.71 -46.72
N GLY A 216 -7.12 -30.42 -46.09
CA GLY A 216 -6.66 -31.75 -46.59
C GLY A 216 -5.35 -31.87 -47.41
N GLY A 217 -4.58 -32.93 -47.12
CA GLY A 217 -3.46 -33.44 -47.96
C GLY A 217 -2.06 -33.19 -47.38
N GLY A 218 -1.20 -34.22 -47.35
CA GLY A 218 0.20 -34.12 -46.88
C GLY A 218 1.23 -34.04 -48.01
N GLY A 219 2.49 -33.74 -47.69
CA GLY A 219 3.60 -33.68 -48.67
C GLY A 219 4.88 -33.07 -48.10
N GLU A 220 5.97 -33.81 -48.23
CA GLU A 220 7.32 -33.67 -47.64
C GLU A 220 8.28 -32.60 -48.23
N ILE A 221 9.39 -32.38 -47.48
CA ILE A 221 10.81 -32.15 -47.91
C ILE A 221 11.36 -30.75 -48.29
N GLU A 222 12.45 -30.41 -47.55
CA GLU A 222 13.70 -29.66 -47.81
C GLU A 222 13.86 -28.51 -48.83
N GLY A 223 14.79 -27.58 -48.54
CA GLY A 223 15.38 -26.66 -49.54
C GLY A 223 16.18 -25.47 -49.00
N THR A 224 17.50 -25.45 -49.25
CA THR A 224 18.43 -24.29 -49.12
C THR A 224 18.08 -23.14 -50.10
N GLY A 225 18.50 -21.87 -49.93
CA GLY A 225 19.39 -21.22 -48.97
C GLY A 225 20.04 -19.94 -49.59
N SER A 226 20.98 -19.29 -48.88
CA SER A 226 21.88 -18.18 -49.34
C SER A 226 21.32 -16.75 -49.49
N ASN A 227 21.86 -15.85 -48.64
CA ASN A 227 22.29 -14.43 -48.82
C ASN A 227 21.39 -13.42 -49.58
N GLY A 228 21.16 -12.17 -49.12
CA GLY A 228 21.51 -11.50 -47.85
C GLY A 228 22.35 -10.22 -48.01
N GLU A 229 21.76 -9.04 -47.76
CA GLU A 229 22.47 -7.75 -47.62
C GLU A 229 21.66 -6.71 -46.79
N GLU A 230 22.40 -5.87 -46.05
CA GLU A 230 22.08 -4.61 -45.33
C GLU A 230 20.87 -4.40 -44.36
N LEU A 231 21.26 -4.07 -43.11
CA LEU A 231 20.72 -3.14 -42.11
C LEU A 231 19.32 -2.49 -42.29
N GLN A 232 18.45 -2.69 -41.28
CA GLN A 232 18.08 -1.64 -40.29
C GLN A 232 17.28 -2.24 -39.11
N VAL A 233 17.40 -1.67 -37.91
CA VAL A 233 16.57 -2.00 -36.73
C VAL A 233 15.80 -0.76 -36.32
N VAL A 234 14.50 -0.90 -36.07
CA VAL A 234 13.57 0.18 -35.72
C VAL A 234 12.73 -0.25 -34.50
N ASP A 235 12.33 0.72 -33.67
CA ASP A 235 11.54 0.55 -32.45
C ASP A 235 10.23 -0.25 -32.65
N ASP A 236 9.89 -1.13 -31.68
CA ASP A 236 8.54 -1.70 -31.55
C ASP A 236 7.76 -1.02 -30.40
N PRO A 237 6.78 -0.15 -30.69
CA PRO A 237 5.97 0.50 -29.66
C PRO A 237 4.94 -0.42 -28.99
N GLY A 238 4.79 -1.68 -29.43
CA GLY A 238 3.73 -2.59 -29.00
C GLY A 238 3.81 -3.14 -27.56
N GLN A 239 4.95 -3.01 -26.87
CA GLN A 239 5.10 -3.56 -25.52
C GLN A 239 4.29 -2.77 -24.46
N SER A 240 3.59 -3.50 -23.58
CA SER A 240 2.87 -2.92 -22.43
C SER A 240 3.81 -2.60 -21.26
N MET A 241 3.51 -1.52 -20.53
CA MET A 241 4.33 -1.07 -19.38
C MET A 241 3.89 -1.70 -18.05
N SER A 242 2.67 -2.25 -18.03
CA SER A 242 2.16 -3.09 -16.94
C SER A 242 1.68 -4.44 -17.46
N ARG A 243 1.52 -5.40 -16.53
CA ARG A 243 0.88 -6.70 -16.79
C ARG A 243 -0.10 -7.05 -15.69
N VAL A 244 -1.29 -7.50 -16.10
CA VAL A 244 -2.23 -8.23 -15.25
C VAL A 244 -1.72 -9.65 -15.05
N VAL A 245 -1.53 -10.05 -13.80
CA VAL A 245 -1.16 -11.40 -13.38
C VAL A 245 -2.40 -12.06 -12.77
N PRO A 246 -3.06 -13.00 -13.47
CA PRO A 246 -4.18 -13.73 -12.91
C PRO A 246 -3.67 -14.73 -11.87
N ILE A 247 -4.33 -14.78 -10.71
CA ILE A 247 -4.05 -15.78 -9.68
C ILE A 247 -4.28 -17.18 -10.26
N SER A 248 -3.37 -18.12 -9.96
CA SER A 248 -3.40 -19.45 -10.56
C SER A 248 -4.75 -20.15 -10.36
N SER A 249 -5.25 -20.74 -11.46
CA SER A 249 -6.51 -21.48 -11.48
C SER A 249 -6.55 -22.66 -10.50
N SER A 250 -5.39 -23.17 -10.08
CA SER A 250 -5.25 -24.20 -9.03
C SER A 250 -5.74 -23.76 -7.65
N HIS A 251 -5.68 -22.45 -7.34
CA HIS A 251 -6.16 -21.90 -6.07
C HIS A 251 -7.56 -21.28 -6.21
N LEU A 252 -7.80 -20.56 -7.32
CA LEU A 252 -9.03 -19.81 -7.52
C LEU A 252 -10.24 -20.70 -7.88
N THR A 253 -10.04 -21.82 -8.58
CA THR A 253 -11.16 -22.71 -8.97
C THR A 253 -11.75 -23.45 -7.77
N PRO A 254 -10.96 -24.06 -6.86
CA PRO A 254 -11.50 -24.64 -5.62
C PRO A 254 -12.23 -23.63 -4.74
N TYR A 255 -11.68 -22.41 -4.58
CA TYR A 255 -12.33 -21.33 -3.80
C TYR A 255 -13.72 -20.99 -4.35
N ARG A 256 -13.85 -20.77 -5.67
CA ARG A 256 -15.15 -20.53 -6.32
C ARG A 256 -16.13 -21.69 -6.15
N ILE A 257 -15.69 -22.93 -6.29
CA ILE A 257 -16.55 -24.12 -6.09
C ILE A 257 -17.05 -24.21 -4.65
N VAL A 258 -16.18 -23.98 -3.67
CA VAL A 258 -16.54 -24.02 -2.24
C VAL A 258 -17.48 -22.88 -1.84
N ILE A 259 -17.35 -21.68 -2.41
CA ILE A 259 -18.31 -20.58 -2.20
C ILE A 259 -19.71 -20.96 -2.75
N ILE A 260 -19.80 -21.49 -3.97
CA ILE A 260 -21.09 -21.93 -4.55
C ILE A 260 -21.71 -23.02 -3.67
N LEU A 261 -20.91 -24.00 -3.24
CA LEU A 261 -21.37 -25.08 -2.36
C LEU A 261 -21.86 -24.53 -1.00
N ARG A 262 -21.11 -23.61 -0.38
CA ARG A 262 -21.51 -22.92 0.86
C ARG A 262 -22.81 -22.13 0.70
N LEU A 263 -23.02 -21.46 -0.44
CA LEU A 263 -24.27 -20.76 -0.73
C LEU A 263 -25.47 -21.73 -0.82
N ILE A 264 -25.29 -22.90 -1.44
CA ILE A 264 -26.32 -23.95 -1.50
C ILE A 264 -26.62 -24.50 -0.10
N ILE A 265 -25.59 -24.81 0.69
CA ILE A 265 -25.72 -25.28 2.08
C ILE A 265 -26.47 -24.25 2.94
N LEU A 266 -26.10 -22.97 2.83
CA LEU A 266 -26.72 -21.87 3.55
C LEU A 266 -28.20 -21.68 3.17
N GLY A 267 -28.55 -21.89 1.89
CA GLY A 267 -29.93 -21.89 1.41
C GLY A 267 -30.78 -22.99 2.09
N PHE A 268 -30.31 -24.24 2.09
CA PHE A 268 -30.99 -25.35 2.77
C PHE A 268 -31.04 -25.16 4.29
N PHE A 269 -29.98 -24.64 4.90
CA PHE A 269 -29.93 -24.31 6.32
C PHE A 269 -31.02 -23.29 6.71
N LEU A 270 -31.10 -22.16 6.00
CA LEU A 270 -32.11 -21.13 6.26
C LEU A 270 -33.54 -21.64 5.97
N GLN A 271 -33.74 -22.41 4.90
CA GLN A 271 -35.01 -23.07 4.62
C GLN A 271 -35.44 -23.99 5.77
N TYR A 272 -34.53 -24.79 6.31
CA TYR A 272 -34.79 -25.63 7.48
C TYR A 272 -35.14 -24.80 8.72
N ARG A 273 -34.35 -23.75 9.03
CA ARG A 273 -34.56 -22.85 10.18
C ARG A 273 -35.92 -22.15 10.13
N VAL A 274 -36.34 -21.66 8.97
CA VAL A 274 -37.65 -20.98 8.77
C VAL A 274 -38.83 -21.95 8.86
N THR A 275 -38.67 -23.19 8.38
CA THR A 275 -39.75 -24.21 8.39
C THR A 275 -39.95 -24.89 9.75
N HIS A 276 -39.02 -24.77 10.70
CA HIS A 276 -39.07 -25.42 12.01
C HIS A 276 -39.01 -24.38 13.16
N PRO A 277 -40.12 -23.66 13.43
CA PRO A 277 -40.20 -22.68 14.52
C PRO A 277 -40.21 -23.33 15.90
N VAL A 278 -39.49 -22.73 16.85
CA VAL A 278 -39.53 -23.14 18.26
C VAL A 278 -40.69 -22.43 18.96
N ASN A 279 -41.87 -23.04 18.93
CA ASN A 279 -43.10 -22.46 19.49
C ASN A 279 -42.98 -22.09 20.98
N ASP A 280 -42.24 -22.88 21.76
CA ASP A 280 -41.98 -22.65 23.20
C ASP A 280 -41.10 -21.42 23.49
N ALA A 281 -40.43 -20.87 22.47
CA ALA A 281 -39.49 -19.76 22.58
C ALA A 281 -39.59 -18.81 21.36
N TYR A 282 -40.79 -18.64 20.79
CA TYR A 282 -40.99 -18.02 19.47
C TYR A 282 -40.29 -16.65 19.28
N PRO A 283 -40.29 -15.70 20.25
CA PRO A 283 -39.56 -14.44 20.10
C PRO A 283 -38.03 -14.61 19.99
N LEU A 284 -37.45 -15.55 20.74
CA LEU A 284 -35.99 -15.81 20.69
C LEU A 284 -35.60 -16.49 19.38
N TRP A 285 -36.41 -17.45 18.91
CA TRP A 285 -36.25 -18.06 17.60
C TRP A 285 -36.35 -17.01 16.48
N LEU A 286 -37.36 -16.13 16.52
CA LEU A 286 -37.62 -15.13 15.50
C LEU A 286 -36.46 -14.12 15.39
N VAL A 287 -35.96 -13.61 16.53
CA VAL A 287 -34.79 -12.70 16.55
C VAL A 287 -33.56 -13.39 15.96
N SER A 288 -33.31 -14.66 16.30
CA SER A 288 -32.17 -15.40 15.76
C SER A 288 -32.27 -15.61 14.25
N VAL A 289 -33.43 -16.05 13.75
CA VAL A 289 -33.64 -16.26 12.30
C VAL A 289 -33.51 -14.95 11.51
N ILE A 290 -33.98 -13.83 12.05
CA ILE A 290 -33.76 -12.50 11.44
C ILE A 290 -32.26 -12.14 11.39
N CYS A 291 -31.51 -12.40 12.47
CA CYS A 291 -30.06 -12.17 12.49
C CYS A 291 -29.31 -13.10 11.51
N GLU A 292 -29.65 -14.39 11.48
CA GLU A 292 -29.09 -15.40 10.57
C GLU A 292 -29.32 -15.03 9.09
N VAL A 293 -30.52 -14.57 8.74
CA VAL A 293 -30.84 -14.07 7.39
C VAL A 293 -30.06 -12.79 7.06
N TRP A 294 -29.90 -11.87 8.01
CA TRP A 294 -29.09 -10.66 7.80
C TRP A 294 -27.61 -10.99 7.59
N PHE A 295 -27.02 -11.87 8.40
CA PHE A 295 -25.64 -12.30 8.22
C PHE A 295 -25.43 -13.06 6.91
N ALA A 296 -26.40 -13.87 6.48
CA ALA A 296 -26.36 -14.52 5.17
C ALA A 296 -26.32 -13.50 4.02
N LEU A 297 -27.13 -12.43 4.09
CA LEU A 297 -27.12 -11.34 3.12
C LEU A 297 -25.81 -10.53 3.18
N SER A 298 -25.34 -10.18 4.37
CA SER A 298 -24.08 -9.42 4.57
C SER A 298 -22.87 -10.22 4.06
N TRP A 299 -22.84 -11.54 4.29
CA TRP A 299 -21.82 -12.45 3.76
C TRP A 299 -21.87 -12.55 2.23
N LEU A 300 -23.07 -12.60 1.65
CA LEU A 300 -23.24 -12.64 0.19
C LEU A 300 -22.71 -11.36 -0.48
N LEU A 301 -22.96 -10.20 0.14
CA LEU A 301 -22.49 -8.89 -0.32
C LEU A 301 -20.97 -8.70 -0.15
N ASP A 302 -20.33 -9.35 0.83
CA ASP A 302 -18.87 -9.36 1.00
C ASP A 302 -18.14 -10.30 0.03
N GLN A 303 -18.65 -11.51 -0.18
CA GLN A 303 -17.93 -12.53 -0.95
C GLN A 303 -18.05 -12.37 -2.47
N PHE A 304 -19.17 -11.86 -2.99
CA PHE A 304 -19.34 -11.68 -4.43
C PHE A 304 -18.33 -10.69 -5.05
N PRO A 305 -17.97 -9.56 -4.43
CA PRO A 305 -16.83 -8.73 -4.85
C PRO A 305 -15.47 -9.45 -4.91
N LYS A 306 -15.28 -10.54 -4.15
CA LYS A 306 -14.04 -11.33 -4.13
C LYS A 306 -13.98 -12.41 -5.22
N TRP A 307 -14.91 -12.40 -6.18
CA TRP A 307 -15.05 -13.47 -7.16
C TRP A 307 -13.87 -13.62 -8.13
N SER A 308 -13.17 -12.54 -8.43
CA SER A 308 -12.11 -12.52 -9.46
C SER A 308 -10.90 -11.66 -9.04
N PRO A 309 -10.17 -12.05 -7.98
CA PRO A 309 -9.00 -11.31 -7.52
C PRO A 309 -7.91 -11.29 -8.59
N VAL A 310 -7.23 -10.15 -8.67
CA VAL A 310 -6.19 -9.84 -9.66
C VAL A 310 -4.96 -9.27 -8.96
N GLU A 311 -3.78 -9.56 -9.51
CA GLU A 311 -2.53 -8.89 -9.17
C GLU A 311 -1.94 -8.20 -10.40
N ARG A 312 -1.10 -7.19 -10.18
CA ARG A 312 -0.50 -6.39 -11.27
C ARG A 312 0.99 -6.20 -11.05
N GLN A 313 1.74 -6.20 -12.14
CA GLN A 313 3.17 -5.92 -12.17
C GLN A 313 3.47 -4.72 -13.07
N THR A 314 4.42 -3.89 -12.65
CA THR A 314 4.92 -2.70 -13.34
C THR A 314 6.34 -2.94 -13.87
N TYR A 315 6.61 -2.57 -15.12
CA TYR A 315 7.94 -2.70 -15.73
C TYR A 315 8.56 -1.31 -15.91
N LEU A 316 9.28 -0.85 -14.89
CA LEU A 316 9.88 0.49 -14.84
C LEU A 316 10.87 0.72 -15.99
N ASP A 317 11.61 -0.31 -16.39
CA ASP A 317 12.59 -0.24 -17.47
C ASP A 317 11.93 0.09 -18.82
N ARG A 318 10.69 -0.38 -19.04
CA ARG A 318 9.89 -0.06 -20.24
C ARG A 318 9.32 1.35 -20.22
N LEU A 319 9.03 1.89 -19.04
CA LEU A 319 8.66 3.29 -18.88
C LEU A 319 9.86 4.19 -19.21
N ALA A 320 11.05 3.84 -18.71
CA ALA A 320 12.28 4.60 -18.96
C ALA A 320 12.65 4.60 -20.45
N LEU A 321 12.76 3.44 -21.09
CA LEU A 321 13.09 3.31 -22.53
C LEU A 321 12.10 4.06 -23.47
N ARG A 322 10.88 4.36 -23.00
CA ARG A 322 9.85 5.06 -23.77
C ARG A 322 9.74 6.56 -23.47
N TYR A 323 9.90 6.98 -22.21
CA TYR A 323 9.62 8.36 -21.78
C TYR A 323 10.73 9.03 -20.93
N ASP A 324 11.75 8.29 -20.50
CA ASP A 324 12.85 8.76 -19.62
C ASP A 324 14.19 8.30 -20.24
N ARG A 325 14.42 8.64 -21.51
CA ARG A 325 15.55 8.17 -22.33
C ARG A 325 16.84 8.95 -22.01
N ASP A 326 17.93 8.24 -21.77
CA ASP A 326 19.25 8.83 -21.53
C ASP A 326 19.70 9.75 -22.67
N GLY A 327 19.92 11.03 -22.36
CA GLY A 327 20.35 12.06 -23.32
C GLY A 327 19.24 12.85 -24.01
N GLU A 328 17.97 12.44 -23.87
CA GLU A 328 16.80 13.22 -24.30
C GLU A 328 16.12 13.93 -23.10
N PRO A 329 15.41 15.05 -23.30
CA PRO A 329 14.61 15.65 -22.23
C PRO A 329 13.45 14.72 -21.84
N SER A 330 13.30 14.45 -20.53
CA SER A 330 12.29 13.52 -20.02
C SER A 330 10.87 13.91 -20.41
N GLN A 331 10.17 12.96 -21.04
CA GLN A 331 8.79 13.04 -21.50
C GLN A 331 7.79 12.54 -20.45
N LEU A 332 8.26 12.22 -19.24
CA LEU A 332 7.42 11.89 -18.09
C LEU A 332 6.45 13.03 -17.76
N ALA A 333 5.20 12.69 -17.45
CA ALA A 333 4.15 13.66 -17.18
C ALA A 333 4.36 14.39 -15.83
N PRO A 334 4.00 15.69 -15.71
CA PRO A 334 4.12 16.40 -14.46
C PRO A 334 3.11 15.91 -13.41
N ILE A 335 3.56 15.77 -12.16
CA ILE A 335 2.81 15.28 -11.00
C ILE A 335 2.89 16.31 -9.87
N ASP A 336 1.74 16.81 -9.41
CA ASP A 336 1.67 17.56 -8.16
C ASP A 336 1.35 16.61 -7.00
N VAL A 337 2.10 16.69 -5.90
CA VAL A 337 1.91 15.91 -4.67
C VAL A 337 1.30 16.80 -3.59
N PHE A 338 0.14 16.40 -3.07
CA PHE A 338 -0.65 17.17 -2.11
C PHE A 338 -0.58 16.56 -0.71
N VAL A 339 -0.13 17.36 0.27
CA VAL A 339 -0.15 17.07 1.70
C VAL A 339 -1.12 18.03 2.40
N SER A 340 -1.94 17.53 3.32
CA SER A 340 -2.82 18.35 4.16
C SER A 340 -2.53 18.14 5.64
N THR A 341 -2.41 19.23 6.40
CA THR A 341 -2.34 19.25 7.87
C THR A 341 -3.38 20.22 8.46
N VAL A 342 -3.87 19.92 9.66
CA VAL A 342 -4.99 20.62 10.31
C VAL A 342 -4.56 21.39 11.55
N ASP A 343 -3.63 20.85 12.35
CA ASP A 343 -3.22 21.43 13.62
C ASP A 343 -1.87 20.86 14.08
N PRO A 344 -0.79 21.66 14.15
CA PRO A 344 0.54 21.17 14.54
C PRO A 344 0.64 20.70 16.00
N LEU A 345 -0.36 20.98 16.85
CA LEU A 345 -0.44 20.43 18.22
C LEU A 345 -1.04 19.01 18.25
N LYS A 346 -1.67 18.55 17.16
CA LYS A 346 -2.21 17.19 17.01
C LYS A 346 -1.41 16.33 16.03
N GLU A 347 -0.76 16.99 15.08
CA GLU A 347 0.04 16.45 13.99
C GLU A 347 1.45 17.07 14.09
N PRO A 348 2.36 16.51 14.91
CA PRO A 348 3.65 17.15 15.21
C PRO A 348 4.43 17.59 13.95
N PRO A 349 4.95 18.84 13.88
CA PRO A 349 5.58 19.36 12.66
C PRO A 349 6.73 18.52 12.12
N LEU A 350 7.47 17.82 13.01
CA LEU A 350 8.54 16.90 12.63
C LEU A 350 8.04 15.73 11.75
N ILE A 351 6.80 15.26 11.95
CA ILE A 351 6.19 14.20 11.13
C ILE A 351 5.86 14.77 9.74
N THR A 352 5.19 15.93 9.69
CA THR A 352 4.88 16.64 8.43
C THR A 352 6.17 16.97 7.65
N ALA A 353 7.23 17.40 8.33
CA ALA A 353 8.54 17.66 7.74
C ALA A 353 9.18 16.38 7.16
N ASN A 354 9.13 15.26 7.89
CA ASN A 354 9.61 13.96 7.40
C ASN A 354 8.85 13.50 6.14
N THR A 355 7.54 13.68 6.12
CA THR A 355 6.69 13.43 4.95
C THR A 355 7.11 14.30 3.76
N VAL A 356 7.24 15.62 3.95
CA VAL A 356 7.70 16.56 2.90
C VAL A 356 9.11 16.20 2.38
N LEU A 357 10.05 15.88 3.27
CA LEU A 357 11.41 15.46 2.88
C LEU A 357 11.40 14.16 2.05
N SER A 358 10.50 13.22 2.35
CA SER A 358 10.31 12.01 1.56
C SER A 358 9.77 12.27 0.16
N ILE A 359 8.94 13.31 0.00
CA ILE A 359 8.37 13.74 -1.29
C ILE A 359 9.42 14.45 -2.14
N LEU A 360 10.24 15.33 -1.55
CA LEU A 360 11.27 16.09 -2.27
C LEU A 360 12.44 15.20 -2.75
N SER A 361 12.60 13.99 -2.20
CA SER A 361 13.68 13.05 -2.50
C SER A 361 13.27 11.81 -3.31
N VAL A 362 12.08 11.81 -3.92
CA VAL A 362 11.62 10.77 -4.85
C VAL A 362 12.48 10.64 -6.11
N GLU A 363 12.43 9.46 -6.75
CA GLU A 363 13.15 9.19 -8.00
C GLU A 363 12.30 9.60 -9.22
N TYR A 364 12.33 10.90 -9.53
CA TYR A 364 11.61 11.50 -10.66
C TYR A 364 12.32 12.80 -11.11
N PRO A 365 12.16 13.25 -12.38
CA PRO A 365 12.67 14.55 -12.84
C PRO A 365 12.16 15.72 -11.98
N VAL A 366 13.08 16.63 -11.63
CA VAL A 366 12.83 17.72 -10.65
C VAL A 366 11.92 18.82 -11.18
N ASP A 367 11.87 19.00 -12.50
CA ASP A 367 10.95 19.90 -13.20
C ASP A 367 9.51 19.35 -13.30
N LYS A 368 9.34 18.03 -13.12
CA LYS A 368 8.05 17.33 -13.22
C LYS A 368 7.38 17.07 -11.87
N VAL A 369 8.05 17.20 -10.73
CA VAL A 369 7.44 17.05 -9.39
C VAL A 369 7.26 18.41 -8.72
N SER A 370 6.10 18.63 -8.09
CA SER A 370 5.89 19.75 -7.18
C SER A 370 5.13 19.30 -5.94
N CYS A 371 5.62 19.68 -4.76
CA CYS A 371 5.02 19.40 -3.46
C CYS A 371 4.19 20.61 -3.00
N TYR A 372 2.92 20.37 -2.68
CA TYR A 372 2.00 21.36 -2.12
C TYR A 372 1.58 20.94 -0.72
N VAL A 373 1.75 21.83 0.26
CA VAL A 373 1.35 21.60 1.65
C VAL A 373 0.23 22.58 1.99
N SER A 374 -0.98 22.06 2.20
CA SER A 374 -2.12 22.82 2.70
C SER A 374 -2.12 22.81 4.23
N ASP A 375 -1.99 23.98 4.83
CA ASP A 375 -2.14 24.22 6.27
C ASP A 375 -3.54 24.79 6.55
N ASP A 376 -4.41 23.94 7.05
CA ASP A 376 -5.78 24.29 7.42
C ASP A 376 -5.87 24.91 8.84
N GLY A 377 -4.77 24.92 9.60
CA GLY A 377 -4.67 25.62 10.89
C GLY A 377 -4.14 27.06 10.76
N SER A 378 -3.47 27.38 9.65
CA SER A 378 -2.82 28.68 9.39
C SER A 378 -1.79 29.06 10.48
N ALA A 379 -1.07 28.07 10.99
CA ALA A 379 -0.23 28.22 12.18
C ALA A 379 1.21 28.59 11.80
N MET A 380 1.74 29.65 12.42
CA MET A 380 3.13 30.08 12.19
C MET A 380 4.17 28.98 12.50
N LEU A 381 3.88 28.07 13.44
CA LEU A 381 4.71 26.88 13.72
C LEU A 381 4.87 25.99 12.47
N THR A 382 3.79 25.74 11.73
CA THR A 382 3.81 24.96 10.48
C THR A 382 4.67 25.67 9.43
N PHE A 383 4.53 27.00 9.33
CA PHE A 383 5.28 27.82 8.38
C PHE A 383 6.78 27.88 8.69
N GLU A 384 7.19 28.19 9.92
CA GLU A 384 8.59 28.18 10.33
C GLU A 384 9.22 26.78 10.20
N SER A 385 8.48 25.73 10.57
CA SER A 385 8.92 24.33 10.40
C SER A 385 9.14 23.97 8.93
N LEU A 386 8.30 24.44 8.01
CA LEU A 386 8.50 24.22 6.56
C LEU A 386 9.70 24.99 6.02
N SER A 387 10.00 26.18 6.53
CA SER A 387 11.20 26.95 6.15
C SER A 387 12.48 26.21 6.54
N GLU A 388 12.59 25.76 7.78
CA GLU A 388 13.69 24.89 8.27
C GLU A 388 13.78 23.58 7.46
N THR A 389 12.64 23.00 7.11
CA THR A 389 12.58 21.77 6.29
C THR A 389 13.11 22.02 4.87
N ALA A 390 12.83 23.19 4.28
CA ALA A 390 13.33 23.57 2.97
C ALA A 390 14.85 23.77 2.95
N GLU A 391 15.43 24.32 4.03
CA GLU A 391 16.89 24.41 4.17
C GLU A 391 17.54 23.02 4.34
N PHE A 392 16.98 22.17 5.20
CA PHE A 392 17.49 20.80 5.37
C PHE A 392 17.35 19.95 4.10
N ALA A 393 16.29 20.16 3.31
CA ALA A 393 16.08 19.48 2.04
C ALA A 393 17.23 19.70 1.04
N ARG A 394 17.87 20.88 1.02
CA ARG A 394 19.05 21.17 0.16
C ARG A 394 20.23 20.24 0.41
N LYS A 395 20.34 19.67 1.62
CA LYS A 395 21.37 18.70 2.01
C LYS A 395 20.87 17.26 1.91
N TRP A 396 19.64 17.02 2.38
CA TRP A 396 19.03 15.69 2.42
C TRP A 396 18.73 15.12 1.04
N VAL A 397 18.23 15.92 0.10
CA VAL A 397 17.84 15.46 -1.25
C VAL A 397 19.05 14.96 -2.07
N PRO A 398 20.18 15.70 -2.22
CA PRO A 398 21.34 15.18 -2.92
C PRO A 398 21.94 13.97 -2.20
N PHE A 399 22.04 13.97 -0.86
CA PHE A 399 22.47 12.79 -0.10
C PHE A 399 21.60 11.55 -0.38
N CYS A 400 20.27 11.74 -0.39
CA CYS A 400 19.31 10.70 -0.74
C CYS A 400 19.54 10.13 -2.14
N LYS A 401 19.60 10.99 -3.15
CA LYS A 401 19.70 10.56 -4.56
C LYS A 401 21.07 9.94 -4.86
N LYS A 402 22.15 10.47 -4.29
CA LYS A 402 23.55 10.02 -4.47
C LYS A 402 23.85 8.66 -3.84
N HIS A 403 23.16 8.32 -2.75
CA HIS A 403 23.35 7.05 -2.02
C HIS A 403 22.18 6.06 -2.16
N SER A 404 21.13 6.41 -2.90
CA SER A 404 19.93 5.58 -3.12
C SER A 404 19.29 5.01 -1.85
N ILE A 405 19.39 5.73 -0.72
CA ILE A 405 18.89 5.26 0.58
C ILE A 405 17.36 5.20 0.61
N GLU A 406 16.81 4.23 1.34
CA GLU A 406 15.37 4.10 1.54
C GLU A 406 15.05 3.50 2.92
N PRO A 407 14.08 4.03 3.68
CA PRO A 407 13.06 5.02 3.29
C PRO A 407 13.62 6.43 3.10
N ARG A 408 12.82 7.30 2.47
CA ARG A 408 13.21 8.67 2.12
C ARG A 408 12.93 9.71 3.23
N ALA A 409 12.18 9.32 4.27
CA ALA A 409 11.98 10.12 5.48
C ALA A 409 13.13 9.86 6.48
N PRO A 410 13.87 10.90 6.92
CA PRO A 410 15.09 10.72 7.73
C PRO A 410 14.85 10.10 9.12
N GLU A 411 13.80 10.47 9.86
CA GLU A 411 13.48 9.87 11.16
C GLU A 411 13.32 8.36 11.04
N PHE A 412 12.49 7.92 10.10
CA PHE A 412 12.23 6.50 9.83
C PHE A 412 13.39 5.79 9.14
N TYR A 413 14.36 6.52 8.58
CA TYR A 413 15.61 5.96 8.07
C TYR A 413 16.60 5.70 9.23
N PHE A 414 16.85 6.69 10.08
CA PHE A 414 17.82 6.61 11.18
C PHE A 414 17.32 5.85 12.42
N ALA A 415 16.00 5.76 12.65
CA ALA A 415 15.42 5.03 13.78
C ALA A 415 15.33 3.50 13.61
N GLN A 416 15.77 2.95 12.46
CA GLN A 416 15.85 1.49 12.29
C GLN A 416 16.98 0.91 13.16
N LYS A 417 16.90 -0.40 13.43
CA LYS A 417 17.94 -1.14 14.18
C LYS A 417 18.82 -1.98 13.24
N ILE A 418 18.99 -1.48 12.02
CA ILE A 418 19.89 -2.05 11.00
C ILE A 418 21.27 -1.42 11.20
N ASP A 419 22.32 -2.23 11.09
CA ASP A 419 23.70 -1.75 11.23
C ASP A 419 24.16 -0.98 9.98
N TYR A 420 23.79 0.30 9.88
CA TYR A 420 24.28 1.22 8.86
C TYR A 420 25.81 1.44 8.95
N LEU A 421 26.40 1.14 10.11
CA LEU A 421 27.80 1.44 10.43
C LEU A 421 28.75 0.32 10.04
N LYS A 422 28.23 -0.77 9.46
CA LYS A 422 29.01 -1.88 8.92
C LYS A 422 30.00 -1.48 7.81
N ASP A 423 29.87 -0.26 7.27
CA ASP A 423 30.90 0.37 6.43
C ASP A 423 31.20 1.86 6.75
N LYS A 424 30.20 2.74 7.02
CA LYS A 424 30.46 4.21 7.10
C LYS A 424 29.58 4.99 8.10
N ILE A 425 30.20 5.59 9.12
CA ILE A 425 29.64 6.74 9.84
C ILE A 425 29.75 7.98 8.92
N GLN A 426 28.63 8.55 8.50
CA GLN A 426 28.57 9.73 7.61
C GLN A 426 28.25 11.02 8.38
N PRO A 427 28.77 12.20 7.97
CA PRO A 427 28.48 13.48 8.65
C PRO A 427 27.00 13.87 8.69
N SER A 428 26.19 13.41 7.72
CA SER A 428 24.79 13.79 7.56
C SER A 428 23.87 13.37 8.72
N PHE A 429 24.25 12.36 9.52
CA PHE A 429 23.51 12.01 10.74
C PHE A 429 23.48 13.16 11.75
N ARG A 430 24.62 13.86 11.92
CA ARG A 430 24.73 15.00 12.84
C ARG A 430 23.85 16.17 12.39
N GLU A 431 23.80 16.44 11.09
CA GLU A 431 22.98 17.54 10.55
C GLU A 431 21.47 17.29 10.74
N TYR A 432 21.05 16.01 10.73
CA TYR A 432 19.65 15.66 11.02
C TYR A 432 19.29 15.90 12.49
N GLU A 433 20.14 15.50 13.44
CA GLU A 433 19.92 15.78 14.87
C GLU A 433 19.93 17.29 15.15
N GLU A 434 20.84 18.06 14.53
CA GLU A 434 20.84 19.52 14.62
C GLU A 434 19.57 20.16 14.01
N PHE A 435 18.99 19.59 12.97
CA PHE A 435 17.67 19.98 12.43
C PHE A 435 16.52 19.64 13.39
N LYS A 436 16.49 18.40 13.93
CA LYS A 436 15.49 17.93 14.89
C LYS A 436 15.44 18.80 16.14
N VAL A 437 16.60 19.21 16.67
CA VAL A 437 16.70 20.16 17.79
C VAL A 437 16.11 21.53 17.44
N ARG A 438 16.31 22.05 16.22
CA ARG A 438 15.69 23.33 15.80
C ARG A 438 14.18 23.22 15.67
N ILE A 439 13.65 22.14 15.08
CA ILE A 439 12.20 21.89 15.03
C ILE A 439 11.60 21.78 16.43
N ASN A 440 12.22 21.05 17.36
CA ASN A 440 11.72 20.94 18.73
C ASN A 440 11.80 22.28 19.48
N ALA A 441 12.79 23.14 19.20
CA ALA A 441 12.85 24.51 19.72
C ALA A 441 11.71 25.40 19.18
N LEU A 442 11.34 25.27 17.90
CA LEU A 442 10.17 25.95 17.33
C LEU A 442 8.86 25.47 17.98
N VAL A 443 8.69 24.17 18.22
CA VAL A 443 7.53 23.62 18.93
C VAL A 443 7.44 24.18 20.35
N ALA A 444 8.55 24.20 21.09
CA ALA A 444 8.60 24.77 22.45
C ALA A 444 8.36 26.29 22.51
N LYS A 445 8.78 27.03 21.47
CA LYS A 445 8.44 28.45 21.26
C LYS A 445 6.94 28.63 21.01
N ALA A 446 6.36 27.82 20.12
CA ALA A 446 4.96 27.93 19.70
C ALA A 446 3.93 27.67 20.82
N GLN A 447 4.28 26.86 21.85
CA GLN A 447 3.46 26.66 23.04
C GLN A 447 3.20 27.97 23.84
N LYS A 448 4.01 29.01 23.64
CA LYS A 448 3.90 30.31 24.33
C LYS A 448 3.41 31.38 23.36
N THR A 449 2.10 31.41 23.12
CA THR A 449 1.49 32.43 22.26
C THR A 449 1.66 33.83 22.87
N PRO A 450 2.27 34.80 22.16
CA PRO A 450 2.40 36.19 22.64
C PRO A 450 1.05 36.92 22.61
N GLU A 451 0.84 37.86 23.56
CA GLU A 451 -0.42 38.61 23.71
C GLU A 451 -0.73 39.53 22.52
N GLU A 452 0.31 40.08 21.87
CA GLU A 452 0.18 40.91 20.66
C GLU A 452 -0.04 40.10 19.37
N GLY A 453 -0.07 38.76 19.46
CA GLY A 453 -0.11 37.85 18.32
C GLY A 453 1.27 37.57 17.71
N TRP A 454 1.35 36.60 16.81
CA TRP A 454 2.60 36.20 16.17
C TRP A 454 3.09 37.27 15.18
N THR A 455 4.41 37.42 15.08
CA THR A 455 5.12 38.33 14.17
C THR A 455 6.16 37.56 13.37
N MET A 456 6.24 37.82 12.07
CA MET A 456 7.25 37.27 11.15
C MET A 456 8.65 37.84 11.43
N GLN A 457 9.69 37.22 10.85
CA GLN A 457 11.08 37.63 11.01
C GLN A 457 11.41 39.01 10.41
N ASP A 458 10.58 39.51 9.49
CA ASP A 458 10.67 40.86 8.91
C ASP A 458 9.99 41.94 9.78
N GLY A 459 9.39 41.55 10.91
CA GLY A 459 8.65 42.44 11.81
C GLY A 459 7.18 42.65 11.45
N THR A 460 6.64 41.99 10.40
CA THR A 460 5.22 42.08 10.06
C THR A 460 4.35 41.17 10.95
N PRO A 461 3.08 41.54 11.24
CA PRO A 461 2.17 40.67 11.97
C PRO A 461 1.74 39.47 11.12
N TRP A 462 1.72 38.27 11.72
CA TRP A 462 1.30 37.03 11.05
C TRP A 462 -0.18 37.11 10.60
N PRO A 463 -0.50 37.03 9.29
CA PRO A 463 -1.89 37.18 8.83
C PRO A 463 -2.85 36.10 9.36
N GLY A 464 -2.31 34.92 9.71
CA GLY A 464 -3.04 33.79 10.29
C GLY A 464 -3.30 33.88 11.80
N ASN A 465 -3.11 35.04 12.44
CA ASN A 465 -3.29 35.19 13.89
C ASN A 465 -4.71 34.87 14.40
N ASN A 466 -5.72 34.86 13.53
CA ASN A 466 -7.05 34.33 13.82
C ASN A 466 -7.42 33.18 12.86
N PRO A 467 -7.33 31.90 13.28
CA PRO A 467 -7.67 30.73 12.45
C PRO A 467 -9.13 30.63 11.96
N ARG A 468 -9.99 31.62 12.25
CA ARG A 468 -11.36 31.73 11.75
C ARG A 468 -11.61 32.95 10.85
N ASP A 469 -10.70 33.92 10.82
CA ASP A 469 -10.77 35.12 9.97
C ASP A 469 -9.36 35.53 9.56
N HIS A 470 -8.87 34.98 8.44
CA HIS A 470 -7.55 35.24 7.90
C HIS A 470 -7.55 35.18 6.36
N PRO A 471 -6.70 35.98 5.69
CA PRO A 471 -6.57 35.94 4.24
C PRO A 471 -5.93 34.63 3.77
N GLY A 472 -6.16 34.29 2.51
CA GLY A 472 -5.42 33.21 1.84
C GLY A 472 -3.95 33.59 1.66
N MET A 473 -3.06 32.64 1.91
CA MET A 473 -1.61 32.80 1.85
C MET A 473 -0.99 31.74 0.95
N ILE A 474 -0.04 32.13 0.11
CA ILE A 474 0.74 31.22 -0.74
C ILE A 474 2.21 31.63 -0.62
N GLN A 475 3.09 30.68 -0.30
CA GLN A 475 4.54 30.87 -0.28
C GLN A 475 5.21 29.75 -1.07
N VAL A 476 6.22 30.10 -1.87
CA VAL A 476 7.08 29.13 -2.57
C VAL A 476 8.45 29.12 -1.88
N PHE A 477 8.91 27.96 -1.44
CA PHE A 477 10.18 27.79 -0.71
C PHE A 477 11.32 27.24 -1.57
N LEU A 478 11.01 26.31 -2.50
CA LEU A 478 11.98 25.62 -3.35
C LEU A 478 11.52 25.61 -4.82
N GLY A 479 12.42 25.23 -5.73
CA GLY A 479 12.23 25.28 -7.19
C GLY A 479 13.15 26.32 -7.84
N HIS A 480 12.98 26.57 -9.14
CA HIS A 480 13.82 27.47 -9.95
C HIS A 480 14.15 28.84 -9.29
N ASN A 481 13.15 29.50 -8.68
CA ASN A 481 13.35 30.78 -7.98
C ASN A 481 13.74 30.63 -6.49
N GLY A 482 13.68 29.42 -5.93
CA GLY A 482 14.02 29.10 -4.54
C GLY A 482 15.48 28.69 -4.33
N GLY A 483 16.30 28.67 -5.39
CA GLY A 483 17.72 28.34 -5.34
C GLY A 483 18.03 26.84 -5.25
N VAL A 484 19.31 26.52 -5.41
CA VAL A 484 19.84 25.16 -5.65
C VAL A 484 20.14 24.34 -4.38
N ASP A 485 20.50 23.07 -4.58
CA ASP A 485 21.06 22.15 -3.58
C ASP A 485 22.58 22.40 -3.34
N THR A 486 23.22 21.59 -2.48
CA THR A 486 24.66 21.71 -2.18
C THR A 486 25.58 21.40 -3.36
N ASP A 487 25.09 20.65 -4.35
CA ASP A 487 25.86 20.14 -5.48
C ASP A 487 25.60 21.00 -6.75
N GLY A 488 24.70 22.00 -6.67
CA GLY A 488 24.38 22.98 -7.71
C GLY A 488 23.10 22.72 -8.51
N ASN A 489 22.29 21.72 -8.14
CA ASN A 489 21.11 21.29 -8.88
C ASN A 489 19.82 21.94 -8.38
N GLU A 490 18.78 21.98 -9.22
CA GLU A 490 17.44 22.39 -8.79
C GLU A 490 16.72 21.30 -7.95
N LEU A 491 15.99 21.73 -6.92
CA LEU A 491 15.08 20.86 -6.15
C LEU A 491 13.65 20.95 -6.69
N PRO A 492 12.81 19.90 -6.51
CA PRO A 492 11.38 19.98 -6.76
C PRO A 492 10.73 21.17 -6.02
N ARG A 493 9.72 21.79 -6.64
CA ARG A 493 9.06 22.97 -6.06
C ARG A 493 8.36 22.60 -4.75
N LEU A 494 8.49 23.44 -3.72
CA LEU A 494 7.72 23.34 -2.48
C LEU A 494 6.83 24.58 -2.32
N VAL A 495 5.52 24.38 -2.24
CA VAL A 495 4.50 25.42 -2.11
C VAL A 495 3.70 25.23 -0.83
N TYR A 496 3.76 26.20 0.08
CA TYR A 496 2.84 26.30 1.22
C TYR A 496 1.59 27.06 0.78
N VAL A 497 0.43 26.55 1.18
CA VAL A 497 -0.88 27.15 0.92
C VAL A 497 -1.67 27.15 2.23
N SER A 498 -2.21 28.30 2.62
CA SER A 498 -3.31 28.37 3.58
C SER A 498 -4.49 29.07 2.93
N ARG A 499 -5.68 28.48 3.04
CA ARG A 499 -6.90 28.98 2.38
C ARG A 499 -7.42 30.22 3.09
N GLU A 500 -8.12 31.09 2.37
CA GLU A 500 -8.88 32.15 3.05
C GLU A 500 -9.99 31.53 3.90
N LYS A 501 -10.09 31.91 5.17
CA LYS A 501 -11.21 31.54 6.03
C LYS A 501 -11.83 32.77 6.65
N ARG A 502 -13.16 32.78 6.66
CA ARG A 502 -14.00 33.88 7.18
C ARG A 502 -15.09 33.32 8.10
N PRO A 503 -15.56 34.08 9.10
CA PRO A 503 -16.74 33.75 9.87
C PRO A 503 -17.98 33.66 8.96
N GLY A 504 -18.84 32.68 9.21
CA GLY A 504 -20.08 32.46 8.44
C GLY A 504 -19.92 31.62 7.16
N PHE A 505 -18.70 31.44 6.63
CA PHE A 505 -18.42 30.54 5.52
C PHE A 505 -18.17 29.10 6.01
N GLN A 506 -18.55 28.10 5.21
CA GLN A 506 -18.34 26.69 5.49
C GLN A 506 -17.10 26.18 4.74
N HIS A 507 -16.11 25.68 5.49
CA HIS A 507 -14.75 25.44 4.96
C HIS A 507 -14.45 23.99 4.57
N HIS A 508 -15.43 23.09 4.74
CA HIS A 508 -15.43 21.70 4.25
C HIS A 508 -14.20 20.82 4.60
N LYS A 509 -13.43 21.17 5.64
CA LYS A 509 -12.27 20.41 6.16
C LYS A 509 -11.30 19.98 5.03
N LYS A 510 -10.82 18.73 5.07
CA LYS A 510 -9.89 18.13 4.09
C LYS A 510 -10.44 18.17 2.66
N ALA A 511 -11.71 17.82 2.41
CA ALA A 511 -12.33 17.98 1.09
C ALA A 511 -12.21 19.41 0.53
N GLY A 512 -12.42 20.43 1.37
CA GLY A 512 -12.21 21.84 1.00
C GLY A 512 -10.74 22.19 0.75
N ALA A 513 -9.82 21.68 1.59
CA ALA A 513 -8.38 21.85 1.41
C ALA A 513 -7.90 21.27 0.07
N MET A 514 -8.29 20.03 -0.22
CA MET A 514 -7.96 19.32 -1.45
C MET A 514 -8.53 20.02 -2.70
N ASN A 515 -9.76 20.55 -2.64
CA ASN A 515 -10.35 21.27 -3.77
C ASN A 515 -9.66 22.62 -4.04
N ALA A 516 -9.25 23.35 -3.01
CA ALA A 516 -8.42 24.54 -3.18
C ALA A 516 -7.02 24.18 -3.74
N LEU A 517 -6.41 23.07 -3.29
CA LEU A 517 -5.15 22.59 -3.84
C LEU A 517 -5.25 22.23 -5.34
N ILE A 518 -6.33 21.58 -5.81
CA ILE A 518 -6.52 21.34 -7.26
C ILE A 518 -6.48 22.67 -8.02
N ARG A 519 -7.22 23.69 -7.55
CA ARG A 519 -7.35 24.98 -8.23
C ARG A 519 -6.04 25.77 -8.23
N VAL A 520 -5.34 25.83 -7.10
CA VAL A 520 -4.09 26.59 -6.98
C VAL A 520 -2.96 25.92 -7.77
N SER A 521 -2.87 24.58 -7.78
CA SER A 521 -1.85 23.89 -8.57
C SER A 521 -2.11 24.02 -10.07
N ALA A 522 -3.37 24.05 -10.51
CA ALA A 522 -3.71 24.29 -11.92
C ALA A 522 -3.23 25.66 -12.44
N VAL A 523 -3.12 26.66 -11.56
CA VAL A 523 -2.58 28.00 -11.91
C VAL A 523 -1.05 28.04 -11.81
N LEU A 524 -0.43 27.29 -10.90
CA LEU A 524 1.00 27.40 -10.60
C LEU A 524 1.92 26.38 -11.30
N THR A 525 1.43 25.19 -11.64
CA THR A 525 2.21 24.09 -12.29
C THR A 525 1.40 23.28 -13.30
N ASN A 526 0.10 23.08 -13.02
CA ASN A 526 -0.84 22.29 -13.80
C ASN A 526 -0.34 20.85 -14.09
N GLY A 527 0.13 20.13 -13.07
CA GLY A 527 0.56 18.74 -13.23
C GLY A 527 -0.60 17.84 -13.68
N ALA A 528 -0.45 17.07 -14.76
CA ALA A 528 -1.51 16.23 -15.32
C ALA A 528 -2.07 15.20 -14.33
N TYR A 529 -1.22 14.75 -13.39
CA TYR A 529 -1.57 13.83 -12.31
C TYR A 529 -1.42 14.49 -10.94
N LEU A 530 -2.29 14.08 -10.01
CA LEU A 530 -2.38 14.60 -8.64
C LEU A 530 -2.24 13.45 -7.66
N LEU A 531 -1.16 13.40 -6.86
CA LEU A 531 -0.97 12.35 -5.85
C LEU A 531 -1.25 12.90 -4.46
N ASN A 532 -2.10 12.25 -3.67
CA ASN A 532 -2.49 12.71 -2.34
C ASN A 532 -1.88 11.87 -1.21
N VAL A 533 -1.40 12.54 -0.17
CA VAL A 533 -0.72 11.95 1.00
C VAL A 533 -1.20 12.65 2.28
N ASP A 534 -1.57 11.90 3.31
CA ASP A 534 -1.81 12.45 4.65
C ASP A 534 -0.48 12.76 5.36
N CYS A 535 -0.45 13.79 6.22
CA CYS A 535 0.79 14.29 6.83
C CYS A 535 1.60 13.22 7.62
N ASP A 536 0.95 12.16 8.07
CA ASP A 536 1.51 11.02 8.79
C ASP A 536 1.92 9.83 7.90
N HIS A 537 1.88 9.98 6.57
CA HIS A 537 2.31 8.98 5.60
C HIS A 537 3.48 9.50 4.73
N TYR A 538 4.51 8.68 4.54
CA TYR A 538 5.73 9.05 3.82
C TYR A 538 6.08 8.05 2.71
N PHE A 539 6.92 8.48 1.76
CA PHE A 539 7.45 7.62 0.69
C PHE A 539 8.51 6.66 1.25
N ASN A 540 8.16 5.37 1.33
CA ASN A 540 9.08 4.30 1.71
C ASN A 540 9.79 3.68 0.50
N ASN A 541 9.12 3.60 -0.65
CA ASN A 541 9.73 3.26 -1.96
C ASN A 541 9.73 4.52 -2.82
N SER A 542 10.91 4.93 -3.28
CA SER A 542 11.12 6.16 -4.05
C SER A 542 10.70 6.07 -5.51
N LYS A 543 10.39 4.87 -6.01
CA LYS A 543 9.94 4.61 -7.38
C LYS A 543 8.42 4.61 -7.54
N ALA A 544 7.66 4.81 -6.45
CA ALA A 544 6.19 4.78 -6.46
C ALA A 544 5.54 5.75 -7.48
N LEU A 545 6.18 6.89 -7.79
CA LEU A 545 5.71 7.77 -8.87
C LEU A 545 5.88 7.13 -10.26
N LYS A 546 7.04 6.52 -10.55
CA LYS A 546 7.27 5.78 -11.81
C LYS A 546 6.33 4.56 -11.92
N GLU A 547 6.09 3.85 -10.82
CA GLU A 547 5.13 2.74 -10.76
C GLU A 547 3.69 3.18 -11.10
N ALA A 548 3.23 4.32 -10.59
CA ALA A 548 1.93 4.89 -10.98
C ALA A 548 1.88 5.24 -12.47
N MET A 549 2.96 5.82 -13.03
CA MET A 549 3.03 6.18 -14.44
C MET A 549 3.04 4.97 -15.39
N CYS A 550 3.54 3.80 -14.97
CA CYS A 550 3.39 2.55 -15.74
C CYS A 550 1.92 2.17 -16.04
N PHE A 551 0.95 2.71 -15.29
CA PHE A 551 -0.48 2.56 -15.55
C PHE A 551 -1.10 3.82 -16.18
N MET A 552 -0.76 5.01 -15.66
CA MET A 552 -1.39 6.27 -16.09
C MET A 552 -0.91 6.73 -17.48
N MET A 553 0.33 6.41 -17.87
CA MET A 553 0.90 6.73 -19.20
C MET A 553 0.83 5.53 -20.17
N ASP A 554 0.11 4.45 -19.83
CA ASP A 554 -0.11 3.31 -20.73
C ASP A 554 -1.16 3.67 -21.81
N PRO A 555 -0.83 3.62 -23.12
CA PRO A 555 -1.76 4.01 -24.18
C PRO A 555 -3.07 3.22 -24.21
N ALA A 556 -3.12 2.00 -23.67
CA ALA A 556 -4.31 1.16 -23.68
C ALA A 556 -5.22 1.39 -22.46
N TYR A 557 -4.65 1.75 -21.30
CA TYR A 557 -5.37 1.85 -20.02
C TYR A 557 -5.41 3.26 -19.43
N GLY A 558 -4.34 4.06 -19.57
CA GLY A 558 -4.18 5.36 -18.91
C GLY A 558 -5.33 6.34 -19.16
N LYS A 559 -5.84 6.42 -20.40
CA LYS A 559 -6.99 7.27 -20.77
C LYS A 559 -8.33 6.85 -20.14
N LYS A 560 -8.40 5.67 -19.51
CA LYS A 560 -9.59 5.15 -18.81
C LYS A 560 -9.41 5.14 -17.28
N THR A 561 -8.18 5.26 -16.79
CA THR A 561 -7.84 5.22 -15.36
C THR A 561 -8.07 6.59 -14.71
N CYS A 562 -8.95 6.65 -13.70
CA CYS A 562 -9.14 7.83 -12.88
C CYS A 562 -8.14 7.94 -11.73
N TYR A 563 -7.71 6.82 -11.15
CA TYR A 563 -6.64 6.80 -10.15
C TYR A 563 -5.94 5.45 -9.99
N VAL A 564 -4.70 5.49 -9.50
CA VAL A 564 -3.95 4.34 -8.96
C VAL A 564 -3.91 4.46 -7.44
N GLN A 565 -4.47 3.47 -6.73
CA GLN A 565 -4.44 3.37 -5.27
C GLN A 565 -3.33 2.39 -4.85
N PHE A 566 -2.52 2.77 -3.87
CA PHE A 566 -1.53 1.92 -3.23
C PHE A 566 -2.04 1.40 -1.87
N PRO A 567 -1.54 0.25 -1.36
CA PRO A 567 -1.85 -0.23 -0.02
C PRO A 567 -1.29 0.72 1.04
N GLN A 568 -2.10 1.06 2.05
CA GLN A 568 -1.61 1.72 3.25
C GLN A 568 -0.97 0.66 4.15
N ARG A 569 0.27 0.88 4.55
CA ARG A 569 0.97 0.08 5.56
C ARG A 569 1.37 1.00 6.71
N PHE A 570 1.46 0.46 7.92
CA PHE A 570 1.80 1.25 9.10
C PHE A 570 2.99 0.68 9.85
N ASP A 571 3.74 1.58 10.49
CA ASP A 571 4.82 1.28 11.42
C ASP A 571 4.37 1.48 12.89
N GLY A 572 5.23 1.15 13.85
CA GLY A 572 4.95 1.33 15.29
C GLY A 572 3.95 0.34 15.89
N ILE A 573 3.63 -0.77 15.19
CA ILE A 573 2.59 -1.72 15.59
C ILE A 573 3.16 -2.78 16.55
N ASP A 574 2.40 -3.12 17.60
CA ASP A 574 2.61 -4.29 18.47
C ASP A 574 2.96 -5.55 17.64
N LEU A 575 3.96 -6.31 18.07
CA LEU A 575 4.39 -7.56 17.43
C LEU A 575 3.23 -8.56 17.30
N HIS A 576 2.24 -8.48 18.19
CA HIS A 576 1.03 -9.30 18.20
C HIS A 576 -0.23 -8.61 17.63
N ASP A 577 -0.10 -7.44 16.97
CA ASP A 577 -1.16 -6.58 16.39
C ASP A 577 -2.56 -6.76 17.02
N ARG A 578 -2.64 -6.51 18.32
CA ARG A 578 -3.79 -6.84 19.19
C ARG A 578 -5.12 -6.21 18.78
N TYR A 579 -5.06 -5.13 17.98
CA TYR A 579 -6.20 -4.33 17.54
C TYR A 579 -6.39 -4.34 16.00
N ALA A 580 -5.72 -5.27 15.30
CA ALA A 580 -5.77 -5.43 13.85
C ALA A 580 -5.51 -4.11 13.08
N ASN A 581 -4.55 -3.32 13.55
CA ASN A 581 -4.20 -2.02 12.99
C ASN A 581 -3.60 -2.12 11.58
N ARG A 582 -2.97 -3.26 11.23
CA ARG A 582 -2.45 -3.51 9.87
C ARG A 582 -3.54 -3.61 8.79
N ASN A 583 -4.78 -3.93 9.17
CA ASN A 583 -5.94 -4.09 8.28
C ASN A 583 -5.68 -4.96 7.03
N ILE A 584 -4.84 -6.00 7.17
CA ILE A 584 -4.29 -6.80 6.05
C ILE A 584 -5.42 -7.43 5.22
N VAL A 585 -6.47 -7.95 5.86
CA VAL A 585 -7.61 -8.58 5.18
C VAL A 585 -8.27 -7.63 4.17
N PHE A 586 -8.44 -6.35 4.52
CA PHE A 586 -9.02 -5.37 3.62
C PHE A 586 -8.07 -5.05 2.44
N PHE A 587 -6.80 -4.77 2.72
CA PHE A 587 -5.84 -4.37 1.69
C PHE A 587 -5.40 -5.52 0.77
N ASP A 588 -5.23 -6.74 1.29
CA ASP A 588 -4.65 -7.87 0.53
C ASP A 588 -5.66 -8.95 0.10
N ILE A 589 -6.91 -8.88 0.58
CA ILE A 589 -8.01 -9.75 0.09
C ILE A 589 -9.07 -8.92 -0.61
N ASN A 590 -9.69 -7.96 0.09
CA ASN A 590 -10.86 -7.24 -0.45
C ASN A 590 -10.48 -6.36 -1.65
N LEU A 591 -9.46 -5.49 -1.55
CA LEU A 591 -9.08 -4.60 -2.65
C LEU A 591 -8.51 -5.34 -3.87
N LYS A 592 -7.78 -6.47 -3.68
CA LYS A 592 -7.37 -7.35 -4.78
C LYS A 592 -8.58 -7.93 -5.54
N GLY A 593 -9.70 -8.18 -4.84
CA GLY A 593 -10.97 -8.58 -5.44
C GLY A 593 -11.59 -7.50 -6.34
N LEU A 594 -11.65 -6.26 -5.85
CA LEU A 594 -12.23 -5.12 -6.58
C LEU A 594 -11.43 -4.72 -7.82
N ASP A 595 -10.11 -4.83 -7.76
CA ASP A 595 -9.20 -4.52 -8.87
C ASP A 595 -9.46 -5.38 -10.13
N GLY A 596 -9.97 -6.59 -9.96
CA GLY A 596 -10.41 -7.46 -11.06
C GLY A 596 -11.80 -7.14 -11.62
N ILE A 597 -12.53 -6.19 -11.02
CA ILE A 597 -13.89 -5.80 -11.42
C ILE A 597 -13.87 -4.44 -12.13
N GLN A 598 -13.66 -3.34 -11.39
CA GLN A 598 -13.60 -1.97 -11.92
C GLN A 598 -12.45 -1.16 -11.29
N GLY A 599 -11.91 -1.60 -10.15
CA GLY A 599 -10.81 -0.95 -9.46
C GLY A 599 -11.06 -0.86 -7.94
N PRO A 600 -10.03 -0.59 -7.12
CA PRO A 600 -10.19 -0.39 -5.69
C PRO A 600 -10.99 0.89 -5.37
N VAL A 601 -11.69 0.91 -4.23
CA VAL A 601 -12.23 2.18 -3.68
C VAL A 601 -11.08 3.08 -3.23
N TYR A 602 -11.24 4.40 -3.38
CA TYR A 602 -10.31 5.38 -2.83
C TYR A 602 -10.43 5.46 -1.31
N VAL A 603 -9.30 5.46 -0.61
CA VAL A 603 -9.20 5.32 0.86
C VAL A 603 -8.42 6.47 1.54
N GLY A 604 -8.49 7.67 0.97
CA GLY A 604 -8.08 8.91 1.64
C GLY A 604 -6.60 9.30 1.54
N THR A 605 -5.67 8.38 1.30
CA THR A 605 -4.22 8.64 1.13
C THR A 605 -3.53 7.56 0.29
N GLY A 606 -2.38 7.89 -0.30
CA GLY A 606 -1.57 6.98 -1.13
C GLY A 606 -2.18 6.73 -2.51
N CYS A 607 -2.78 7.75 -3.12
CA CYS A 607 -3.55 7.62 -4.35
C CYS A 607 -3.14 8.67 -5.40
N CYS A 608 -2.89 8.23 -6.64
CA CYS A 608 -2.49 9.07 -7.77
C CYS A 608 -3.63 9.21 -8.77
N PHE A 609 -4.24 10.39 -8.83
CA PHE A 609 -5.41 10.72 -9.63
C PHE A 609 -5.05 11.35 -10.99
N ASN A 610 -5.93 11.12 -11.97
CA ASN A 610 -6.03 11.89 -13.20
C ASN A 610 -6.79 13.21 -12.92
N ARG A 611 -6.15 14.36 -13.19
CA ARG A 611 -6.75 15.70 -12.99
C ARG A 611 -8.09 15.86 -13.72
N GLN A 612 -8.20 15.36 -14.96
CA GLN A 612 -9.40 15.49 -15.78
C GLN A 612 -10.58 14.69 -15.22
N ALA A 613 -10.31 13.55 -14.57
CA ALA A 613 -11.33 12.76 -13.89
C ALA A 613 -11.87 13.48 -12.62
N LEU A 614 -11.00 14.21 -11.90
CA LEU A 614 -11.40 15.06 -10.76
C LEU A 614 -12.17 16.32 -11.20
N TYR A 615 -11.85 16.90 -12.36
CA TYR A 615 -12.68 17.92 -13.02
C TYR A 615 -14.04 17.39 -13.50
N GLY A 616 -14.29 16.09 -13.39
CA GLY A 616 -15.57 15.46 -13.69
C GLY A 616 -15.86 15.38 -15.19
N TYR A 617 -14.83 15.29 -16.02
CA TYR A 617 -14.98 14.83 -17.40
C TYR A 617 -15.28 13.32 -17.43
N ASP A 618 -15.86 12.86 -18.53
CA ASP A 618 -16.16 11.44 -18.76
C ASP A 618 -14.95 10.75 -19.43
N PRO A 619 -14.73 9.43 -19.19
CA PRO A 619 -13.59 8.70 -19.74
C PRO A 619 -13.75 8.45 -21.25
N VAL A 620 -12.61 8.38 -21.95
CA VAL A 620 -12.55 8.02 -23.38
C VAL A 620 -12.69 6.49 -23.52
N LEU A 621 -13.95 6.04 -23.60
CA LEU A 621 -14.32 4.63 -23.72
C LEU A 621 -14.39 4.19 -25.19
N THR A 622 -13.92 2.96 -25.47
CA THR A 622 -14.03 2.32 -26.78
C THR A 622 -15.33 1.50 -26.87
N GLU A 623 -15.75 1.13 -28.08
CA GLU A 623 -17.03 0.43 -28.28
C GLU A 623 -17.11 -0.93 -27.55
N ALA A 624 -15.96 -1.55 -27.26
CA ALA A 624 -15.85 -2.77 -26.45
C ALA A 624 -16.08 -2.54 -24.94
N ASP A 625 -15.81 -1.35 -24.41
CA ASP A 625 -16.11 -1.00 -23.00
C ASP A 625 -17.62 -0.75 -22.80
N LEU A 626 -18.33 -0.41 -23.89
CA LEU A 626 -19.76 -0.10 -23.90
C LEU A 626 -20.64 -1.35 -24.03
N GLU A 627 -20.08 -2.54 -24.25
CA GLU A 627 -20.85 -3.78 -24.23
C GLU A 627 -21.26 -4.13 -22.78
N PRO A 628 -22.58 -4.20 -22.48
CA PRO A 628 -23.01 -4.54 -21.13
C PRO A 628 -22.72 -6.02 -20.85
N ASN A 629 -21.79 -6.27 -19.92
CA ASN A 629 -21.45 -7.60 -19.40
C ASN A 629 -22.60 -8.18 -18.54
N MET A 630 -23.72 -8.46 -19.20
CA MET A 630 -24.88 -9.15 -18.65
C MET A 630 -24.58 -10.64 -18.50
N ILE A 631 -24.18 -11.05 -17.29
CA ILE A 631 -23.88 -12.44 -16.91
C ILE A 631 -25.20 -13.25 -16.75
N ILE A 632 -26.06 -13.22 -17.78
CA ILE A 632 -27.25 -14.06 -17.94
C ILE A 632 -27.35 -14.49 -19.43
N LYS A 633 -26.33 -15.22 -19.91
CA LYS A 633 -26.32 -15.88 -21.24
C LYS A 633 -25.99 -17.38 -21.17
N SER A 634 -26.37 -18.04 -20.07
CA SER A 634 -26.51 -19.50 -20.02
C SER A 634 -27.56 -19.91 -18.98
N CYS A 635 -28.79 -20.21 -19.46
CA CYS A 635 -29.84 -20.98 -18.75
C CYS A 635 -31.18 -21.06 -19.51
N CYS A 636 -31.43 -20.23 -20.53
CA CYS A 636 -32.66 -20.26 -21.32
C CYS A 636 -32.35 -20.36 -22.82
N GLY A 637 -32.99 -21.31 -23.50
CA GLY A 637 -32.64 -21.75 -24.86
C GLY A 637 -33.11 -20.82 -25.99
N SER A 638 -32.40 -20.92 -27.12
CA SER A 638 -32.58 -20.10 -28.32
C SER A 638 -34.00 -20.18 -28.92
N ARG A 639 -34.80 -19.12 -28.76
CA ARG A 639 -36.00 -18.88 -29.59
C ARG A 639 -35.71 -17.85 -30.66
N LYS A 640 -35.58 -18.34 -31.91
CA LYS A 640 -35.59 -17.50 -33.12
C LYS A 640 -36.87 -16.65 -33.15
N LYS A 641 -36.75 -15.35 -33.46
CA LYS A 641 -37.88 -14.54 -33.93
C LYS A 641 -37.44 -13.79 -35.20
N SER A 642 -38.35 -13.68 -36.17
CA SER A 642 -37.97 -13.28 -37.52
C SER A 642 -37.53 -11.82 -37.60
N ARG A 643 -36.53 -11.56 -38.46
CA ARG A 643 -36.31 -10.25 -39.06
C ARG A 643 -37.55 -9.90 -39.89
N ASN A 644 -38.00 -8.65 -39.83
CA ASN A 644 -38.56 -7.98 -41.01
C ASN A 644 -38.21 -6.49 -40.96
N ILE A 645 -38.20 -5.83 -42.12
CA ILE A 645 -37.39 -4.62 -42.33
C ILE A 645 -38.26 -3.36 -42.42
N ASN A 646 -37.82 -2.30 -41.73
CA ASN A 646 -38.02 -0.92 -42.18
C ASN A 646 -36.82 -0.06 -41.73
N LYS A 647 -35.77 0.00 -42.55
CA LYS A 647 -34.54 0.78 -42.29
C LYS A 647 -34.29 1.79 -43.42
N LYS A 648 -34.93 2.95 -43.35
CA LYS A 648 -34.64 4.09 -44.25
C LYS A 648 -35.17 5.43 -43.69
N TYR A 649 -34.47 6.01 -42.71
CA TYR A 649 -34.27 7.48 -42.59
C TYR A 649 -33.23 7.87 -41.51
N MET A 650 -33.06 7.07 -40.45
CA MET A 650 -32.24 7.40 -39.27
C MET A 650 -30.71 7.14 -39.34
N ASP A 651 -30.15 6.70 -40.49
CA ASP A 651 -28.73 6.32 -40.56
C ASP A 651 -27.74 7.49 -40.80
N LYS A 652 -28.19 8.66 -41.33
CA LYS A 652 -27.25 9.77 -41.63
C LYS A 652 -26.84 10.57 -40.38
N ASN A 653 -27.78 10.94 -39.51
CA ASN A 653 -27.49 11.75 -38.31
C ASN A 653 -26.61 11.04 -37.26
N ARG A 654 -26.36 9.73 -37.42
CA ARG A 654 -25.45 8.97 -36.54
C ARG A 654 -24.02 8.85 -37.07
N ALA A 655 -23.80 9.04 -38.37
CA ALA A 655 -22.47 9.06 -38.96
C ALA A 655 -21.74 10.39 -38.67
N MET A 656 -22.47 11.51 -38.67
CA MET A 656 -21.90 12.85 -38.47
C MET A 656 -21.54 13.16 -37.00
N ARG A 657 -21.96 12.31 -36.05
CA ARG A 657 -21.61 12.41 -34.61
C ARG A 657 -20.32 11.66 -34.22
N ARG A 658 -19.38 11.47 -35.16
CA ARG A 658 -18.13 10.70 -34.94
C ARG A 658 -16.83 11.47 -35.25
N THR A 659 -16.91 12.76 -35.59
CA THR A 659 -15.74 13.58 -35.99
C THR A 659 -15.50 14.80 -35.12
N GLU A 660 -16.37 15.09 -34.15
CA GLU A 660 -16.23 16.19 -33.18
C GLU A 660 -16.31 15.62 -31.77
N SER A 661 -15.16 15.52 -31.10
CA SER A 661 -15.04 14.97 -29.74
C SER A 661 -14.12 15.82 -28.85
N THR A 662 -14.16 17.14 -29.04
CA THR A 662 -13.39 18.16 -28.29
C THR A 662 -14.29 19.19 -27.59
N THR A 663 -15.61 19.01 -27.65
CA THR A 663 -16.62 19.84 -26.97
C THR A 663 -17.55 18.96 -26.12
N PRO A 664 -17.93 19.40 -24.89
CA PRO A 664 -18.81 18.62 -24.04
C PRO A 664 -20.25 18.59 -24.59
N MET A 665 -20.93 17.45 -24.46
CA MET A 665 -22.35 17.34 -24.76
C MET A 665 -23.19 18.14 -23.74
N PHE A 666 -23.87 19.17 -24.21
CA PHE A 666 -24.93 19.84 -23.48
C PHE A 666 -26.24 19.04 -23.55
N ASN A 667 -26.98 18.97 -22.44
CA ASN A 667 -28.41 18.63 -22.49
C ASN A 667 -29.14 19.84 -23.07
N MET A 668 -29.78 19.66 -24.23
CA MET A 668 -30.47 20.73 -24.97
C MET A 668 -31.81 20.22 -25.51
N ASP A 669 -32.62 19.67 -24.60
CA ASP A 669 -33.98 19.19 -24.89
C ASP A 669 -35.08 20.26 -24.66
N ASP A 670 -34.72 21.45 -24.16
CA ASP A 670 -35.62 22.60 -23.95
C ASP A 670 -35.02 23.88 -24.59
N ILE A 671 -35.47 24.22 -25.81
CA ILE A 671 -35.71 25.57 -26.37
C ILE A 671 -36.21 25.40 -27.81
N ASP A 672 -37.28 26.13 -28.16
CA ASP A 672 -37.99 26.02 -29.44
C ASP A 672 -37.51 27.04 -30.50
N GLU A 673 -37.98 26.90 -31.74
CA GLU A 673 -37.51 27.56 -32.97
C GLU A 673 -37.33 29.10 -32.93
N GLY A 674 -36.26 29.65 -33.55
CA GLY A 674 -36.32 31.01 -34.12
C GLY A 674 -35.02 31.81 -34.38
N VAL A 675 -34.70 32.01 -35.67
CA VAL A 675 -33.88 33.08 -36.28
C VAL A 675 -32.34 32.97 -36.19
N GLU A 676 -31.76 32.41 -37.26
CA GLU A 676 -30.32 32.34 -37.50
C GLU A 676 -29.62 33.72 -37.49
N GLY A 677 -28.42 33.79 -36.92
CA GLY A 677 -27.53 34.97 -36.95
C GLY A 677 -27.19 35.58 -35.58
N TYR A 678 -28.02 35.38 -34.56
CA TYR A 678 -27.72 35.77 -33.17
C TYR A 678 -27.29 34.60 -32.27
N ASP A 679 -27.45 33.35 -32.73
CA ASP A 679 -27.27 32.17 -31.90
C ASP A 679 -25.82 31.72 -31.70
N GLU A 680 -24.87 32.08 -32.57
CA GLU A 680 -23.46 31.76 -32.36
C GLU A 680 -22.89 32.54 -31.16
N GLU A 681 -23.08 33.86 -31.14
CA GLU A 681 -22.63 34.69 -30.00
C GLU A 681 -23.40 34.31 -28.72
N ARG A 682 -24.70 34.02 -28.81
CA ARG A 682 -25.51 33.56 -27.67
C ARG A 682 -25.06 32.19 -27.16
N SER A 683 -24.73 31.23 -28.01
CA SER A 683 -24.28 29.89 -27.62
C SER A 683 -22.84 29.89 -27.09
N LEU A 684 -21.94 30.72 -27.63
CA LEU A 684 -20.62 30.98 -27.05
C LEU A 684 -20.75 31.61 -25.64
N LEU A 685 -21.60 32.62 -25.48
CA LEU A 685 -21.87 33.24 -24.17
C LEU A 685 -22.55 32.27 -23.17
N MET A 686 -23.42 31.38 -23.64
CA MET A 686 -24.04 30.33 -22.81
C MET A 686 -23.01 29.24 -22.43
N SER A 687 -22.13 28.87 -23.35
CA SER A 687 -21.01 27.94 -23.12
C SER A 687 -20.04 28.52 -22.08
N GLN A 688 -19.58 29.77 -22.25
CA GLN A 688 -18.72 30.44 -21.28
C GLN A 688 -19.40 30.55 -19.91
N LYS A 689 -20.67 30.98 -19.83
CA LYS A 689 -21.41 31.01 -18.57
C LYS A 689 -21.58 29.63 -17.93
N SER A 690 -21.66 28.56 -18.72
CA SER A 690 -21.68 27.19 -18.21
C SER A 690 -20.33 26.79 -17.61
N LEU A 691 -19.22 27.20 -18.23
CA LEU A 691 -17.85 26.97 -17.72
C LEU A 691 -17.60 27.78 -16.45
N GLU A 692 -18.01 29.06 -16.40
CA GLU A 692 -17.93 29.91 -15.20
C GLU A 692 -18.77 29.34 -14.04
N LYS A 693 -19.98 28.84 -14.32
CA LYS A 693 -20.83 28.15 -13.34
C LYS A 693 -20.21 26.81 -12.90
N ARG A 694 -19.54 26.08 -13.80
CA ARG A 694 -18.97 24.77 -13.51
C ARG A 694 -17.67 24.89 -12.69
N PHE A 695 -16.72 25.67 -13.18
CA PHE A 695 -15.33 25.72 -12.71
C PHE A 695 -14.97 26.98 -11.91
N GLY A 696 -15.76 28.06 -12.04
CA GLY A 696 -15.55 29.35 -11.36
C GLY A 696 -15.07 30.46 -12.26
N GLN A 697 -14.88 31.64 -11.67
CA GLN A 697 -14.73 32.92 -12.39
C GLN A 697 -13.32 33.20 -12.94
N SER A 698 -12.31 32.41 -12.57
CA SER A 698 -10.94 32.60 -13.07
C SER A 698 -10.80 32.10 -14.51
N PRO A 699 -10.54 32.99 -15.50
CA PRO A 699 -10.35 32.56 -16.89
C PRO A 699 -9.04 31.79 -17.07
N VAL A 700 -8.02 32.06 -16.26
CA VAL A 700 -6.74 31.34 -16.26
C VAL A 700 -6.95 29.90 -15.81
N PHE A 701 -7.70 29.70 -14.71
CA PHE A 701 -8.06 28.36 -14.25
C PHE A 701 -8.87 27.59 -15.30
N VAL A 702 -9.91 28.21 -15.87
CA VAL A 702 -10.74 27.59 -16.91
C VAL A 702 -9.88 27.19 -18.13
N ALA A 703 -8.99 28.08 -18.60
CA ALA A 703 -8.06 27.77 -19.70
C ALA A 703 -7.12 26.60 -19.38
N ALA A 704 -6.58 26.54 -18.15
CA ALA A 704 -5.72 25.44 -17.70
C ALA A 704 -6.44 24.08 -17.68
N THR A 705 -7.77 24.04 -17.43
CA THR A 705 -8.52 22.77 -17.44
C THR A 705 -8.55 22.08 -18.81
N PHE A 706 -8.42 22.82 -19.92
CA PHE A 706 -8.44 22.25 -21.27
C PHE A 706 -7.11 21.64 -21.71
N MET A 707 -6.04 21.80 -20.93
CA MET A 707 -4.71 21.26 -21.26
C MET A 707 -4.58 19.82 -20.74
N GLU A 708 -4.97 18.82 -21.56
CA GLU A 708 -4.98 17.39 -21.16
C GLU A 708 -3.65 16.90 -20.58
N MET A 709 -2.52 17.29 -21.19
CA MET A 709 -1.16 16.91 -20.76
C MET A 709 -0.58 17.82 -19.66
N GLY A 710 -1.36 18.80 -19.18
CA GLY A 710 -0.93 19.75 -18.17
C GLY A 710 0.05 20.82 -18.68
N GLY A 711 0.73 21.46 -17.72
CA GLY A 711 1.65 22.58 -17.96
C GLY A 711 0.96 23.94 -18.10
N LEU A 712 1.77 24.99 -18.23
CA LEU A 712 1.34 26.39 -18.37
C LEU A 712 1.82 26.98 -19.71
N PRO A 713 1.06 27.89 -20.33
CA PRO A 713 1.51 28.57 -21.54
C PRO A 713 2.70 29.49 -21.23
N PRO A 714 3.78 29.47 -22.05
CA PRO A 714 5.08 30.06 -21.71
C PRO A 714 5.12 31.59 -21.71
N SER A 715 4.00 32.26 -22.00
CA SER A 715 3.86 33.72 -22.06
C SER A 715 3.27 34.34 -20.79
N THR A 716 3.24 33.61 -19.67
CA THR A 716 2.48 34.02 -18.46
C THR A 716 3.39 34.53 -17.36
N ASP A 717 3.17 35.77 -16.91
CA ASP A 717 3.92 36.41 -15.83
C ASP A 717 3.69 35.71 -14.46
N PRO A 718 4.76 35.25 -13.77
CA PRO A 718 4.66 34.68 -12.43
C PRO A 718 3.95 35.56 -11.38
N ALA A 719 4.03 36.89 -11.49
CA ALA A 719 3.35 37.81 -10.58
C ALA A 719 1.82 37.81 -10.80
N ILE A 720 1.39 37.70 -12.06
CA ILE A 720 -0.03 37.54 -12.41
C ILE A 720 -0.52 36.16 -11.95
N LEU A 721 0.26 35.09 -12.18
CA LEU A 721 -0.07 33.74 -11.71
C LEU A 721 -0.25 33.68 -10.18
N LEU A 722 0.63 34.31 -9.41
CA LEU A 722 0.50 34.32 -7.94
C LEU A 722 -0.75 35.08 -7.47
N LYS A 723 -1.08 36.21 -8.08
CA LYS A 723 -2.30 36.97 -7.78
C LYS A 723 -3.57 36.16 -8.09
N GLU A 724 -3.59 35.47 -9.23
CA GLU A 724 -4.71 34.62 -9.64
C GLU A 724 -4.82 33.35 -8.78
N ALA A 725 -3.69 32.78 -8.37
CA ALA A 725 -3.61 31.67 -7.43
C ALA A 725 -4.23 32.03 -6.06
N ILE A 726 -4.00 33.26 -5.56
CA ILE A 726 -4.66 33.78 -4.35
C ILE A 726 -6.18 33.93 -4.57
N HIS A 727 -6.62 34.38 -5.75
CA HIS A 727 -8.05 34.51 -6.05
C HIS A 727 -8.79 33.16 -6.03
N VAL A 728 -8.23 32.10 -6.61
CA VAL A 728 -8.91 30.78 -6.67
C VAL A 728 -8.95 30.03 -5.33
N ILE A 729 -8.19 30.44 -4.31
CA ILE A 729 -8.27 29.92 -2.94
C ILE A 729 -9.13 30.78 -1.99
N SER A 730 -9.82 31.82 -2.51
CA SER A 730 -10.75 32.65 -1.75
C SER A 730 -12.00 31.90 -1.30
N CYS A 731 -12.55 32.27 -0.14
CA CYS A 731 -13.62 31.53 0.51
C CYS A 731 -14.95 31.52 -0.28
N GLY A 732 -15.24 32.58 -1.03
CA GLY A 732 -16.46 32.72 -1.85
C GLY A 732 -16.39 32.07 -3.24
N TYR A 733 -15.27 31.44 -3.61
CA TYR A 733 -15.10 30.86 -4.96
C TYR A 733 -16.02 29.64 -5.21
N GLU A 734 -16.49 28.98 -4.15
CA GLU A 734 -17.24 27.72 -4.20
C GLU A 734 -18.77 27.90 -4.13
N ASP A 735 -19.25 29.05 -3.66
CA ASP A 735 -20.68 29.32 -3.41
C ASP A 735 -21.56 29.05 -4.64
N LYS A 736 -21.18 29.67 -5.77
CA LYS A 736 -21.95 29.69 -7.02
C LYS A 736 -21.53 28.63 -8.04
N THR A 737 -20.57 27.77 -7.68
CA THR A 737 -19.96 26.80 -8.61
C THR A 737 -20.36 25.35 -8.33
N GLU A 738 -19.96 24.41 -9.18
CA GLU A 738 -20.26 22.97 -9.04
C GLU A 738 -19.17 22.19 -8.25
N TRP A 739 -18.16 22.90 -7.74
CA TRP A 739 -17.18 22.41 -6.77
C TRP A 739 -17.83 21.78 -5.54
N GLY A 740 -17.31 20.63 -5.12
CA GLY A 740 -17.81 19.83 -4.00
C GLY A 740 -19.17 19.16 -4.22
N LYS A 741 -19.96 19.61 -5.20
CA LYS A 741 -21.30 19.10 -5.52
C LYS A 741 -21.22 18.00 -6.59
N ASP A 742 -20.45 18.26 -7.64
CA ASP A 742 -20.23 17.34 -8.78
C ASP A 742 -18.76 17.24 -9.23
N ILE A 743 -17.88 18.11 -8.71
CA ILE A 743 -16.48 18.31 -9.13
C ILE A 743 -15.53 18.31 -7.92
N GLY A 744 -14.34 17.72 -8.10
CA GLY A 744 -13.35 17.56 -7.03
C GLY A 744 -13.75 16.51 -5.99
N TRP A 745 -13.19 16.62 -4.79
CA TRP A 745 -13.64 15.89 -3.61
C TRP A 745 -15.05 16.34 -3.22
N ILE A 746 -15.95 15.36 -3.03
CA ILE A 746 -17.39 15.59 -2.84
C ILE A 746 -17.73 15.92 -1.38
N TYR A 747 -18.53 16.96 -1.17
CA TYR A 747 -18.93 17.44 0.15
C TYR A 747 -20.19 16.74 0.69
N GLY A 748 -20.34 16.73 2.02
CA GLY A 748 -21.57 16.30 2.71
C GLY A 748 -21.47 14.99 3.49
N SER A 749 -20.31 14.32 3.50
CA SER A 749 -20.00 13.18 4.38
C SER A 749 -18.70 13.43 5.15
N VAL A 750 -18.55 12.77 6.31
CA VAL A 750 -17.28 12.60 7.04
C VAL A 750 -16.31 11.61 6.35
N THR A 751 -16.78 10.88 5.35
CA THR A 751 -15.98 10.04 4.43
C THR A 751 -16.12 10.54 2.98
N GLU A 752 -15.50 11.68 2.68
CA GLU A 752 -15.48 12.24 1.31
C GLU A 752 -14.75 11.34 0.31
N ASP A 753 -13.87 10.46 0.79
CA ASP A 753 -13.00 9.58 -0.01
C ASP A 753 -13.78 8.53 -0.79
N ILE A 754 -14.49 7.64 -0.09
CA ILE A 754 -15.29 6.58 -0.69
C ILE A 754 -16.38 7.18 -1.60
N LEU A 755 -16.96 8.32 -1.20
CA LEU A 755 -17.96 9.05 -1.98
C LEU A 755 -17.39 9.62 -3.28
N THR A 756 -16.18 10.17 -3.25
CA THR A 756 -15.50 10.71 -4.45
C THR A 756 -15.12 9.58 -5.41
N GLY A 757 -14.54 8.48 -4.92
CA GLY A 757 -14.25 7.29 -5.74
C GLY A 757 -15.51 6.71 -6.40
N PHE A 758 -16.59 6.55 -5.62
CA PHE A 758 -17.90 6.10 -6.11
C PHE A 758 -18.45 6.99 -7.24
N LYS A 759 -18.35 8.32 -7.08
CA LYS A 759 -18.77 9.30 -8.09
C LYS A 759 -18.02 9.13 -9.42
N MET A 760 -16.72 8.85 -9.36
CA MET A 760 -15.87 8.63 -10.53
C MET A 760 -16.18 7.28 -11.21
N HIS A 761 -16.28 6.19 -10.44
CA HIS A 761 -16.66 4.87 -10.95
C HIS A 761 -18.08 4.89 -11.57
N ALA A 762 -19.02 5.71 -11.05
CA ALA A 762 -20.35 5.86 -11.62
C ALA A 762 -20.38 6.55 -13.00
N ARG A 763 -19.44 7.46 -13.30
CA ARG A 763 -19.23 8.05 -14.65
C ARG A 763 -18.66 7.02 -15.65
N GLY A 764 -18.08 5.92 -15.14
CA GLY A 764 -17.49 4.83 -15.92
C GLY A 764 -15.98 4.79 -15.96
N TRP A 765 -15.30 5.59 -15.13
CA TRP A 765 -13.86 5.47 -14.97
C TRP A 765 -13.50 4.14 -14.30
N ILE A 766 -12.31 3.61 -14.61
CA ILE A 766 -11.70 2.50 -13.87
C ILE A 766 -10.65 3.05 -12.92
N SER A 767 -10.33 2.32 -11.86
CA SER A 767 -9.13 2.55 -11.05
C SER A 767 -8.28 1.29 -10.98
N ILE A 768 -7.05 1.43 -10.47
CA ILE A 768 -6.04 0.38 -10.47
C ILE A 768 -5.43 0.25 -9.07
N TYR A 769 -5.28 -0.98 -8.60
CA TYR A 769 -4.57 -1.28 -7.36
C TYR A 769 -3.11 -1.66 -7.64
N CYS A 770 -2.16 -0.96 -7.02
CA CYS A 770 -0.73 -1.19 -7.21
C CYS A 770 -0.06 -1.61 -5.90
N MET A 771 0.54 -2.80 -5.86
CA MET A 771 1.23 -3.36 -4.69
C MET A 771 2.69 -3.67 -5.05
N PRO A 772 3.61 -2.69 -4.97
CA PRO A 772 5.04 -2.95 -5.16
C PRO A 772 5.61 -3.86 -4.06
N PRO A 773 6.69 -4.64 -4.35
CA PRO A 773 7.31 -5.55 -3.38
C PRO A 773 7.80 -4.84 -2.11
N ARG A 774 8.33 -3.62 -2.26
CA ARG A 774 8.56 -2.68 -1.16
C ARG A 774 7.33 -1.76 -1.07
N PRO A 775 6.62 -1.69 0.08
CA PRO A 775 5.45 -0.82 0.23
C PRO A 775 5.74 0.62 -0.19
N ALA A 776 4.92 1.17 -1.09
CA ALA A 776 5.05 2.55 -1.60
C ALA A 776 5.02 3.58 -0.45
N PHE A 777 3.97 3.49 0.35
CA PHE A 777 3.70 4.39 1.46
C PHE A 777 3.71 3.63 2.79
N LYS A 778 4.21 4.31 3.82
CA LYS A 778 4.15 3.88 5.23
C LYS A 778 3.72 5.05 6.10
N GLY A 779 3.04 4.79 7.23
CA GLY A 779 2.62 5.85 8.16
C GLY A 779 2.36 5.37 9.59
N SER A 780 1.91 6.28 10.46
CA SER A 780 1.73 5.99 11.89
C SER A 780 0.33 5.47 12.25
N ALA A 781 0.22 4.21 12.70
CA ALA A 781 -1.05 3.65 13.19
C ALA A 781 -1.48 4.26 14.55
N PRO A 782 -2.80 4.33 14.86
CA PRO A 782 -3.26 4.69 16.20
C PRO A 782 -2.82 3.64 17.23
N ILE A 783 -1.99 4.05 18.19
CA ILE A 783 -1.31 3.15 19.13
C ILE A 783 -2.31 2.51 20.12
N ASN A 784 -3.27 3.28 20.65
CA ASN A 784 -4.22 2.80 21.64
C ASN A 784 -5.61 2.44 21.05
N LEU A 785 -6.32 1.54 21.71
CA LEU A 785 -7.65 1.06 21.30
C LEU A 785 -8.71 2.17 21.22
N SER A 786 -8.59 3.23 22.02
CA SER A 786 -9.62 4.27 22.11
C SER A 786 -9.62 5.16 20.87
N ASP A 787 -8.43 5.58 20.43
CA ASP A 787 -8.26 6.38 19.21
C ASP A 787 -8.51 5.53 17.96
N ARG A 788 -8.20 4.23 18.01
CA ARG A 788 -8.60 3.26 16.97
C ARG A 788 -10.14 3.10 16.87
N LEU A 789 -10.86 3.00 17.99
CA LEU A 789 -12.32 2.96 18.00
C LEU A 789 -12.95 4.30 17.57
N ASN A 790 -12.37 5.43 17.94
CA ASN A 790 -12.79 6.75 17.45
C ASN A 790 -12.56 6.90 15.92
N GLN A 791 -11.49 6.33 15.36
CA GLN A 791 -11.27 6.27 13.92
C GLN A 791 -12.37 5.44 13.22
N VAL A 792 -12.66 4.24 13.73
CA VAL A 792 -13.71 3.36 13.18
C VAL A 792 -15.12 3.96 13.34
N LEU A 793 -15.38 4.69 14.42
CA LEU A 793 -16.62 5.47 14.62
C LEU A 793 -16.80 6.51 13.51
N ARG A 794 -15.73 7.26 13.16
CA ARG A 794 -15.77 8.25 12.07
C ARG A 794 -16.06 7.61 10.72
N TRP A 795 -15.44 6.48 10.40
CA TRP A 795 -15.69 5.73 9.17
C TRP A 795 -17.14 5.23 9.10
N ALA A 796 -17.63 4.58 10.16
CA ALA A 796 -18.99 4.05 10.21
C ALA A 796 -20.05 5.17 10.15
N LEU A 797 -19.79 6.32 10.77
CA LEU A 797 -20.69 7.48 10.72
C LEU A 797 -20.76 8.05 9.30
N GLY A 798 -19.63 8.25 8.62
CA GLY A 798 -19.60 8.70 7.22
C GLY A 798 -20.28 7.72 6.26
N SER A 799 -20.13 6.41 6.45
CA SER A 799 -20.90 5.41 5.68
C SER A 799 -22.42 5.53 5.89
N ILE A 800 -22.89 5.79 7.12
CA ILE A 800 -24.32 6.03 7.38
C ILE A 800 -24.80 7.38 6.83
N GLU A 801 -23.96 8.44 6.84
CA GLU A 801 -24.25 9.70 6.14
C GLU A 801 -24.44 9.45 4.63
N ILE A 802 -23.54 8.70 3.98
CA ILE A 802 -23.65 8.35 2.55
C ILE A 802 -24.92 7.50 2.29
N LEU A 803 -25.21 6.51 3.13
CA LEU A 803 -26.39 5.64 3.01
C LEU A 803 -27.71 6.42 3.03
N LEU A 804 -27.78 7.48 3.82
CA LEU A 804 -28.96 8.34 3.97
C LEU A 804 -28.94 9.55 3.02
N SER A 805 -27.86 9.76 2.27
CA SER A 805 -27.69 10.85 1.32
C SER A 805 -28.34 10.59 -0.06
N ARG A 806 -28.43 11.66 -0.87
CA ARG A 806 -28.75 11.59 -2.31
C ARG A 806 -27.82 10.65 -3.10
N HIS A 807 -26.62 10.35 -2.59
CA HIS A 807 -25.57 9.59 -3.28
C HIS A 807 -25.48 8.12 -2.88
N CYS A 808 -26.44 7.58 -2.13
CA CYS A 808 -26.46 6.17 -1.74
C CYS A 808 -26.41 5.21 -2.97
N PRO A 809 -25.48 4.23 -3.02
CA PRO A 809 -25.33 3.29 -4.13
C PRO A 809 -26.56 2.43 -4.49
N ILE A 810 -27.54 2.34 -3.58
CA ILE A 810 -28.79 1.57 -3.72
C ILE A 810 -29.76 2.23 -4.72
N TRP A 811 -29.69 3.55 -4.92
CA TRP A 811 -30.53 4.27 -5.89
C TRP A 811 -29.77 5.27 -6.77
N TYR A 812 -28.60 5.75 -6.36
CA TYR A 812 -27.81 6.70 -7.15
C TYR A 812 -27.14 6.03 -8.37
N GLY A 813 -27.08 6.76 -9.49
CA GLY A 813 -26.22 6.39 -10.63
C GLY A 813 -26.63 5.13 -11.38
N TYR A 814 -27.92 4.76 -11.38
CA TYR A 814 -28.42 3.62 -12.19
C TYR A 814 -28.36 3.88 -13.70
N ASN A 815 -28.37 5.14 -14.13
CA ASN A 815 -28.11 5.55 -15.52
C ASN A 815 -26.60 5.66 -15.83
N GLY A 816 -25.73 5.37 -14.85
CA GLY A 816 -24.27 5.41 -14.98
C GLY A 816 -23.67 4.11 -15.50
N LYS A 817 -22.34 4.09 -15.67
CA LYS A 817 -21.59 2.97 -16.28
C LYS A 817 -20.96 2.02 -15.25
N LEU A 818 -21.46 2.03 -14.01
CA LEU A 818 -20.97 1.23 -12.88
C LEU A 818 -21.30 -0.26 -13.07
N LYS A 819 -20.31 -1.16 -12.95
CA LYS A 819 -20.54 -2.61 -13.06
C LYS A 819 -21.42 -3.12 -11.91
N LEU A 820 -22.22 -4.17 -12.15
CA LEU A 820 -23.15 -4.70 -11.13
C LEU A 820 -22.42 -5.21 -9.88
N LEU A 821 -21.32 -5.94 -10.07
CA LEU A 821 -20.54 -6.51 -8.95
C LEU A 821 -19.81 -5.42 -8.16
N GLU A 822 -19.39 -4.35 -8.84
CA GLU A 822 -18.84 -3.13 -8.24
C GLU A 822 -19.90 -2.38 -7.41
N ARG A 823 -21.14 -2.27 -7.92
CA ARG A 823 -22.25 -1.72 -7.15
C ARG A 823 -22.54 -2.52 -5.88
N LEU A 824 -22.48 -3.85 -5.94
CA LEU A 824 -22.64 -4.70 -4.75
C LEU A 824 -21.52 -4.46 -3.72
N ALA A 825 -20.28 -4.26 -4.17
CA ALA A 825 -19.17 -3.87 -3.30
C ALA A 825 -19.43 -2.52 -2.62
N TYR A 826 -19.79 -1.47 -3.37
CA TYR A 826 -20.13 -0.16 -2.80
C TYR A 826 -21.33 -0.23 -1.86
N ILE A 827 -22.35 -1.06 -2.14
CA ILE A 827 -23.46 -1.30 -1.21
C ILE A 827 -22.92 -1.91 0.09
N ASN A 828 -22.09 -2.95 0.03
CA ASN A 828 -21.47 -3.57 1.22
C ASN A 828 -20.69 -2.55 2.07
N THR A 829 -19.81 -1.77 1.44
CA THR A 829 -18.98 -0.73 2.08
C THR A 829 -19.79 0.43 2.69
N ILE A 830 -21.05 0.61 2.30
CA ILE A 830 -21.94 1.64 2.84
C ILE A 830 -22.92 1.08 3.89
N VAL A 831 -23.40 -0.17 3.75
CA VAL A 831 -24.37 -0.77 4.70
C VAL A 831 -23.73 -1.51 5.88
N TYR A 832 -22.42 -1.82 5.84
CA TYR A 832 -21.76 -2.61 6.90
C TYR A 832 -22.02 -2.15 8.35
N PRO A 833 -22.18 -0.84 8.68
CA PRO A 833 -22.42 -0.45 10.07
C PRO A 833 -23.77 -0.96 10.60
N LEU A 834 -24.79 -1.10 9.74
CA LEU A 834 -26.11 -1.61 10.15
C LEU A 834 -26.06 -3.05 10.69
N THR A 835 -25.07 -3.84 10.26
CA THR A 835 -24.86 -5.21 10.78
C THR A 835 -24.51 -5.21 12.28
N SER A 836 -24.19 -4.06 12.90
CA SER A 836 -24.06 -3.92 14.36
C SER A 836 -25.33 -4.30 15.12
N LEU A 837 -26.51 -4.01 14.57
CA LEU A 837 -27.80 -4.23 15.25
C LEU A 837 -28.13 -5.73 15.41
N PRO A 838 -28.12 -6.56 14.34
CA PRO A 838 -28.28 -8.00 14.50
C PRO A 838 -27.08 -8.64 15.22
N LEU A 839 -25.85 -8.11 15.07
CA LEU A 839 -24.69 -8.61 15.81
C LEU A 839 -24.84 -8.43 17.33
N LEU A 840 -25.26 -7.26 17.79
CA LEU A 840 -25.51 -7.02 19.21
C LEU A 840 -26.57 -7.98 19.77
N ALA A 841 -27.68 -8.14 19.05
CA ALA A 841 -28.74 -9.08 19.43
C ALA A 841 -28.22 -10.53 19.48
N TYR A 842 -27.49 -10.96 18.45
CA TYR A 842 -26.94 -12.31 18.33
C TYR A 842 -25.86 -12.62 19.39
N CYS A 843 -25.07 -11.63 19.81
CA CYS A 843 -24.13 -11.79 20.92
C CYS A 843 -24.81 -11.85 22.30
N ILE A 844 -26.07 -11.42 22.44
CA ILE A 844 -26.84 -11.46 23.69
C ILE A 844 -27.72 -12.73 23.78
N LEU A 845 -28.19 -13.26 22.64
CA LEU A 845 -29.03 -14.46 22.56
C LEU A 845 -28.51 -15.68 23.37
N PRO A 846 -27.20 -16.05 23.35
CA PRO A 846 -26.69 -17.19 24.12
C PRO A 846 -26.88 -17.03 25.63
N ALA A 847 -26.58 -15.83 26.16
CA ALA A 847 -26.76 -15.51 27.56
C ALA A 847 -28.24 -15.60 27.99
N VAL A 848 -29.15 -15.06 27.18
CA VAL A 848 -30.59 -15.14 27.46
C VAL A 848 -31.07 -16.60 27.45
N CYS A 849 -30.56 -17.44 26.57
CA CYS A 849 -30.91 -18.87 26.52
C CYS A 849 -30.30 -19.68 27.68
N LEU A 850 -29.17 -19.28 28.23
CA LEU A 850 -28.62 -19.85 29.46
C LEU A 850 -29.47 -19.45 30.67
N LEU A 851 -29.81 -18.17 30.80
CA LEU A 851 -30.58 -17.62 31.93
C LEU A 851 -32.05 -18.06 31.97
N THR A 852 -32.72 -18.14 30.82
CA THR A 852 -34.17 -18.47 30.74
C THR A 852 -34.47 -19.96 30.64
N GLY A 853 -33.46 -20.83 30.53
CA GLY A 853 -33.63 -22.26 30.27
C GLY A 853 -34.14 -22.62 28.85
N LYS A 854 -34.76 -21.69 28.12
CA LYS A 854 -35.23 -21.86 26.73
C LYS A 854 -34.08 -22.03 25.74
N PHE A 855 -34.38 -22.45 24.50
CA PHE A 855 -33.39 -22.63 23.44
C PHE A 855 -33.93 -22.23 22.06
N ILE A 856 -33.02 -21.90 21.15
CA ILE A 856 -33.31 -21.22 19.85
C ILE A 856 -33.47 -22.22 18.69
N ILE A 857 -32.98 -23.44 18.89
CA ILE A 857 -32.97 -24.53 17.91
C ILE A 857 -33.90 -25.62 18.48
N PRO A 858 -34.79 -26.22 17.68
CA PRO A 858 -35.58 -27.37 18.11
C PRO A 858 -34.66 -28.59 18.38
N GLU A 859 -35.23 -29.66 18.94
CA GLU A 859 -34.46 -30.90 19.14
C GLU A 859 -33.86 -31.39 17.81
N ILE A 860 -32.53 -31.59 17.82
CA ILE A 860 -31.74 -31.71 16.60
C ILE A 860 -31.91 -33.12 16.02
N SER A 861 -32.74 -33.24 14.99
CA SER A 861 -32.83 -34.48 14.20
C SER A 861 -31.53 -34.75 13.45
N ASN A 862 -31.28 -36.03 13.10
CA ASN A 862 -30.11 -36.42 12.29
C ASN A 862 -29.98 -35.59 10.99
N TYR A 863 -31.11 -35.26 10.37
CA TYR A 863 -31.17 -34.43 9.17
C TYR A 863 -30.74 -32.97 9.44
N ALA A 864 -31.19 -32.39 10.55
CA ALA A 864 -30.78 -31.05 10.97
C ALA A 864 -29.27 -30.99 11.28
N SER A 865 -28.78 -31.97 12.04
CA SER A 865 -27.38 -32.07 12.45
C SER A 865 -26.41 -32.04 11.26
N MET A 866 -26.73 -32.78 10.18
CA MET A 866 -25.92 -32.78 8.96
C MET A 866 -25.78 -31.38 8.34
N TRP A 867 -26.85 -30.57 8.27
CA TRP A 867 -26.77 -29.22 7.71
C TRP A 867 -25.95 -28.26 8.58
N PHE A 868 -26.04 -28.35 9.91
CA PHE A 868 -25.17 -27.57 10.81
C PHE A 868 -23.68 -27.95 10.62
N ILE A 869 -23.35 -29.25 10.63
CA ILE A 869 -21.98 -29.74 10.47
C ILE A 869 -21.42 -29.33 9.10
N LEU A 870 -22.20 -29.53 8.03
CA LEU A 870 -21.81 -29.20 6.67
C LEU A 870 -21.61 -27.68 6.47
N LEU A 871 -22.42 -26.85 7.13
CA LEU A 871 -22.23 -25.40 7.17
C LEU A 871 -20.90 -25.02 7.84
N PHE A 872 -20.61 -25.53 9.04
CA PHE A 872 -19.33 -25.28 9.72
C PHE A 872 -18.12 -25.71 8.87
N ILE A 873 -18.14 -26.92 8.31
CA ILE A 873 -17.07 -27.41 7.43
C ILE A 873 -16.91 -26.49 6.21
N SER A 874 -18.01 -26.04 5.59
CA SER A 874 -17.94 -25.12 4.45
C SER A 874 -17.37 -23.75 4.81
N ILE A 875 -17.61 -23.24 6.03
CA ILE A 875 -17.03 -21.98 6.52
C ILE A 875 -15.51 -22.10 6.62
N PHE A 876 -15.02 -23.12 7.35
CA PHE A 876 -13.58 -23.36 7.50
C PHE A 876 -12.89 -23.63 6.15
N ALA A 877 -13.50 -24.44 5.28
CA ALA A 877 -12.98 -24.69 3.94
C ALA A 877 -12.93 -23.42 3.07
N THR A 878 -13.90 -22.51 3.20
CA THR A 878 -13.85 -21.20 2.50
C THR A 878 -12.65 -20.39 2.99
N GLY A 879 -12.51 -20.19 4.30
CA GLY A 879 -11.47 -19.35 4.89
C GLY A 879 -10.06 -19.87 4.61
N ILE A 880 -9.83 -21.18 4.73
CA ILE A 880 -8.53 -21.79 4.41
C ILE A 880 -8.16 -21.57 2.93
N LEU A 881 -9.13 -21.62 2.01
CA LEU A 881 -8.88 -21.34 0.59
C LEU A 881 -8.71 -19.84 0.30
N GLU A 882 -9.41 -18.95 1.02
CA GLU A 882 -9.28 -17.49 0.93
C GLU A 882 -7.87 -17.04 1.36
N LEU A 883 -7.36 -17.59 2.46
CA LEU A 883 -6.00 -17.32 2.94
C LEU A 883 -4.94 -17.94 2.03
N ARG A 884 -5.19 -19.13 1.48
CA ARG A 884 -4.24 -19.81 0.59
C ARG A 884 -3.96 -19.05 -0.71
N TRP A 885 -4.92 -18.31 -1.27
CA TRP A 885 -4.67 -17.50 -2.48
C TRP A 885 -4.14 -16.09 -2.17
N SER A 886 -4.49 -15.53 -1.02
CA SER A 886 -4.12 -14.15 -0.66
C SER A 886 -2.77 -14.02 0.04
N GLY A 887 -2.28 -15.08 0.69
CA GLY A 887 -1.02 -15.10 1.44
C GLY A 887 -1.13 -14.51 2.85
N VAL A 888 -2.34 -14.19 3.32
CA VAL A 888 -2.58 -13.60 4.64
C VAL A 888 -2.48 -14.66 5.74
N SER A 889 -1.92 -14.30 6.90
CA SER A 889 -1.79 -15.23 8.03
C SER A 889 -3.14 -15.54 8.68
N ILE A 890 -3.28 -16.74 9.24
CA ILE A 890 -4.48 -17.14 10.00
C ILE A 890 -4.65 -16.31 11.27
N GLU A 891 -3.56 -15.80 11.86
CA GLU A 891 -3.63 -14.92 13.03
C GLU A 891 -4.19 -13.54 12.67
N ASP A 892 -3.72 -12.92 11.58
CA ASP A 892 -4.20 -11.60 11.16
C ASP A 892 -5.64 -11.64 10.69
N TRP A 893 -6.06 -12.75 10.06
CA TRP A 893 -7.46 -13.02 9.74
C TRP A 893 -8.32 -13.16 11.01
N TRP A 894 -7.90 -13.98 11.97
CA TRP A 894 -8.65 -14.15 13.22
C TRP A 894 -8.73 -12.84 14.04
N ARG A 895 -7.63 -12.08 14.12
CA ARG A 895 -7.60 -10.74 14.75
C ARG A 895 -8.57 -9.78 14.06
N ASN A 896 -8.67 -9.83 12.73
CA ASN A 896 -9.64 -9.03 11.97
C ASN A 896 -11.09 -9.37 12.36
N GLU A 897 -11.44 -10.66 12.43
CA GLU A 897 -12.79 -11.09 12.85
C GLU A 897 -13.09 -10.72 14.31
N GLN A 898 -12.13 -10.87 15.22
CA GLN A 898 -12.26 -10.40 16.60
C GLN A 898 -12.49 -8.88 16.66
N PHE A 899 -11.70 -8.10 15.91
CA PHE A 899 -11.86 -6.64 15.85
C PHE A 899 -13.17 -6.21 15.18
N TRP A 900 -13.66 -6.95 14.18
CA TRP A 900 -14.99 -6.74 13.58
C TRP A 900 -16.11 -6.93 14.61
N VAL A 901 -16.04 -7.96 15.47
CA VAL A 901 -17.02 -8.14 16.56
C VAL A 901 -16.93 -7.01 17.59
N ILE A 902 -15.72 -6.57 17.96
CA ILE A 902 -15.50 -5.47 18.91
C ILE A 902 -16.03 -4.14 18.35
N GLY A 903 -15.67 -3.78 17.12
CA GLY A 903 -16.15 -2.56 16.44
C GLY A 903 -17.65 -2.60 16.16
N GLY A 904 -18.18 -3.76 15.76
CA GLY A 904 -19.59 -4.00 15.56
C GLY A 904 -20.43 -3.83 16.82
N THR A 905 -19.95 -4.33 17.97
CA THR A 905 -20.62 -4.15 19.27
C THR A 905 -20.39 -2.76 19.89
N SER A 906 -19.48 -1.93 19.37
CA SER A 906 -19.19 -0.58 19.90
C SER A 906 -19.37 0.53 18.85
N ALA A 907 -18.31 0.88 18.13
CA ALA A 907 -18.24 2.03 17.24
C ALA A 907 -19.34 2.03 16.16
N HIS A 908 -19.63 0.89 15.53
CA HIS A 908 -20.66 0.80 14.50
C HIS A 908 -22.06 1.05 15.08
N LEU A 909 -22.35 0.48 16.24
CA LEU A 909 -23.63 0.68 16.95
C LEU A 909 -23.87 2.15 17.28
N PHE A 910 -22.87 2.84 17.85
CA PHE A 910 -22.97 4.27 18.12
C PHE A 910 -23.07 5.12 16.84
N ALA A 911 -22.33 4.78 15.78
CA ALA A 911 -22.41 5.46 14.49
C ALA A 911 -23.80 5.38 13.85
N VAL A 912 -24.47 4.21 13.91
CA VAL A 912 -25.83 4.05 13.39
C VAL A 912 -26.81 4.96 14.11
N PHE A 913 -26.80 4.99 15.45
CA PHE A 913 -27.67 5.90 16.21
C PHE A 913 -27.32 7.38 15.99
N GLN A 914 -26.04 7.74 15.94
CA GLN A 914 -25.60 9.12 15.70
C GLN A 914 -25.97 9.61 14.29
N GLY A 915 -25.76 8.79 13.26
CA GLY A 915 -26.12 9.12 11.88
C GLY A 915 -27.63 9.28 11.68
N LEU A 916 -28.43 8.38 12.28
CA LEU A 916 -29.89 8.50 12.29
C LEU A 916 -30.35 9.79 13.00
N LEU A 917 -29.80 10.10 14.18
CA LEU A 917 -30.12 11.34 14.90
C LEU A 917 -29.70 12.59 14.12
N LYS A 918 -28.53 12.58 13.48
CA LYS A 918 -28.05 13.70 12.67
C LYS A 918 -28.96 13.97 11.48
N VAL A 919 -29.36 12.93 10.74
CA VAL A 919 -30.24 13.07 9.55
C VAL A 919 -31.68 13.42 9.94
N LEU A 920 -32.21 12.87 11.04
CA LEU A 920 -33.61 13.11 11.45
C LEU A 920 -33.82 14.40 12.26
N ALA A 921 -32.80 14.87 13.00
CA ALA A 921 -32.92 16.04 13.88
C ALA A 921 -31.98 17.21 13.51
N GLY A 922 -31.14 17.07 12.47
CA GLY A 922 -30.23 18.13 12.01
C GLY A 922 -29.08 18.45 12.98
N ILE A 923 -28.81 17.59 13.97
CA ILE A 923 -27.81 17.85 15.02
C ILE A 923 -26.42 17.50 14.48
N ASP A 924 -25.60 18.52 14.20
CA ASP A 924 -24.21 18.33 13.82
C ASP A 924 -23.36 17.77 14.98
N THR A 925 -22.85 16.55 14.77
CA THR A 925 -21.94 15.88 15.70
C THR A 925 -20.54 16.53 15.62
N ASN A 926 -20.16 17.27 16.66
CA ASN A 926 -18.83 17.87 16.76
C ASN A 926 -17.72 16.80 16.60
N PHE A 927 -16.79 17.07 15.69
CA PHE A 927 -15.78 16.12 15.20
C PHE A 927 -14.46 16.33 15.93
N THR A 928 -13.97 15.30 16.61
CA THR A 928 -12.63 15.28 17.24
C THR A 928 -11.61 14.62 16.31
N VAL A 929 -10.53 15.35 16.01
CA VAL A 929 -9.33 14.76 15.40
C VAL A 929 -8.65 13.89 16.45
N THR A 930 -8.39 12.63 16.12
CA THR A 930 -7.54 11.72 16.92
C THR A 930 -6.09 12.19 16.85
N SER A 931 -5.46 12.44 18.00
CA SER A 931 -4.04 12.83 18.09
C SER A 931 -3.13 11.80 17.41
N LYS A 932 -2.14 12.28 16.65
CA LYS A 932 -1.10 11.47 16.00
C LYS A 932 0.31 11.74 16.54
N ALA A 933 0.40 12.35 17.73
CA ALA A 933 1.63 12.39 18.48
C ALA A 933 2.04 10.97 18.91
N ASN A 934 3.33 10.66 18.74
CA ASN A 934 4.02 9.75 19.63
C ASN A 934 4.57 10.65 20.75
N ASP A 935 4.10 10.49 21.99
CA ASP A 935 4.75 11.17 23.11
C ASP A 935 6.13 10.52 23.35
N GLU A 936 7.16 11.33 23.66
CA GLU A 936 8.58 10.92 23.51
C GLU A 936 9.09 9.91 24.57
N ASP A 937 8.26 9.51 25.53
CA ASP A 937 8.57 8.48 26.52
C ASP A 937 8.62 7.09 25.85
N GLY A 938 9.83 6.65 25.47
CA GLY A 938 10.12 5.45 24.68
C GLY A 938 9.80 4.08 25.31
N ASP A 939 8.88 4.03 26.28
CA ASP A 939 8.37 2.81 26.88
C ASP A 939 7.09 2.32 26.17
N PHE A 940 6.98 1.00 25.97
CA PHE A 940 5.77 0.38 25.42
C PHE A 940 4.54 0.47 26.36
N ALA A 941 4.61 1.26 27.45
CA ALA A 941 3.54 1.46 28.43
C ALA A 941 2.30 2.14 27.84
N GLU A 942 2.47 3.08 26.90
CA GLU A 942 1.41 3.82 26.21
C GLU A 942 0.39 2.88 25.50
N LEU A 943 0.85 1.76 24.93
CA LEU A 943 0.01 0.71 24.31
C LEU A 943 -1.01 0.08 25.27
N TYR A 944 -0.84 0.26 26.58
CA TYR A 944 -1.69 -0.28 27.65
C TYR A 944 -2.55 0.81 28.33
N ILE A 945 -2.49 2.08 27.88
CA ILE A 945 -3.32 3.15 28.43
C ILE A 945 -4.75 3.05 27.87
N PHE A 946 -5.57 2.30 28.60
CA PHE A 946 -7.00 2.12 28.34
C PHE A 946 -7.80 3.37 28.77
N LYS A 947 -7.98 4.33 27.85
CA LYS A 947 -8.82 5.52 28.07
C LYS A 947 -10.30 5.09 28.08
N TRP A 948 -10.99 5.20 29.22
CA TRP A 948 -12.40 4.81 29.31
C TRP A 948 -13.29 5.75 28.50
N THR A 949 -14.12 5.21 27.61
CA THR A 949 -15.06 5.97 26.77
C THR A 949 -16.43 5.28 26.70
N SER A 950 -17.49 6.04 26.41
CA SER A 950 -18.86 5.50 26.33
C SER A 950 -19.05 4.41 25.28
N LEU A 951 -18.17 4.37 24.26
CA LEU A 951 -18.12 3.32 23.23
C LEU A 951 -17.93 1.92 23.82
N LEU A 952 -17.34 1.82 25.02
CA LEU A 952 -16.97 0.56 25.66
C LEU A 952 -18.09 -0.04 26.53
N ILE A 953 -19.18 0.71 26.74
CA ILE A 953 -20.32 0.30 27.58
C ILE A 953 -21.05 -0.92 26.99
N PRO A 954 -21.40 -0.99 25.68
CA PRO A 954 -22.08 -2.17 25.15
C PRO A 954 -21.19 -3.43 25.13
N PRO A 955 -19.91 -3.43 24.68
CA PRO A 955 -19.06 -4.63 24.75
C PRO A 955 -18.83 -5.13 26.17
N THR A 956 -18.64 -4.25 27.16
CA THR A 956 -18.55 -4.68 28.57
C THR A 956 -19.86 -5.28 29.06
N THR A 957 -21.00 -4.70 28.70
CA THR A 957 -22.33 -5.25 29.04
C THR A 957 -22.55 -6.64 28.43
N VAL A 958 -22.28 -6.81 27.13
CA VAL A 958 -22.38 -8.10 26.42
C VAL A 958 -21.49 -9.16 27.08
N LEU A 959 -20.26 -8.79 27.45
CA LEU A 959 -19.31 -9.69 28.09
C LEU A 959 -19.77 -10.12 29.50
N ILE A 960 -20.19 -9.17 30.34
CA ILE A 960 -20.69 -9.45 31.70
C ILE A 960 -21.95 -10.33 31.63
N VAL A 961 -22.89 -10.01 30.74
CA VAL A 961 -24.14 -10.77 30.58
C VAL A 961 -23.88 -12.21 30.11
N ASN A 962 -22.93 -12.44 29.21
CA ASN A 962 -22.52 -13.80 28.82
C ASN A 962 -21.81 -14.55 29.96
N LEU A 963 -20.93 -13.90 30.72
CA LEU A 963 -20.26 -14.52 31.88
C LEU A 963 -21.26 -14.93 32.98
N VAL A 964 -22.19 -14.05 33.34
CA VAL A 964 -23.27 -14.36 34.29
C VAL A 964 -24.18 -15.48 33.76
N GLY A 965 -24.50 -15.45 32.46
CA GLY A 965 -25.25 -16.52 31.79
C GLY A 965 -24.56 -17.89 31.90
N ILE A 966 -23.26 -17.97 31.66
CA ILE A 966 -22.49 -19.22 31.80
C ILE A 966 -22.53 -19.74 33.23
N VAL A 967 -22.25 -18.90 34.23
CA VAL A 967 -22.25 -19.33 35.65
C VAL A 967 -23.64 -19.81 36.09
N SER A 968 -24.69 -19.08 35.72
CA SER A 968 -26.09 -19.44 36.01
C SER A 968 -26.50 -20.75 35.32
N GLY A 969 -26.21 -20.89 34.02
CA GLY A 969 -26.56 -22.09 33.24
C GLY A 969 -25.85 -23.35 33.72
N VAL A 970 -24.55 -23.25 34.06
CA VAL A 970 -23.78 -24.37 34.64
C VAL A 970 -24.32 -24.75 36.02
N SER A 971 -24.59 -23.77 36.89
CA SER A 971 -25.16 -24.04 38.22
C SER A 971 -26.55 -24.69 38.13
N SER A 972 -27.42 -24.21 37.24
CA SER A 972 -28.74 -24.80 36.99
C SER A 972 -28.66 -26.24 36.47
N ALA A 973 -27.70 -26.54 35.59
CA ALA A 973 -27.52 -27.88 35.04
C ALA A 973 -26.94 -28.89 36.05
N ILE A 974 -26.03 -28.44 36.93
CA ILE A 974 -25.52 -29.25 38.05
C ILE A 974 -26.67 -29.67 38.97
N ASN A 975 -27.59 -28.76 39.30
CA ASN A 975 -28.75 -29.07 40.14
C ASN A 975 -29.89 -29.82 39.41
N SER A 976 -29.93 -29.78 38.07
CA SER A 976 -30.96 -30.46 37.26
C SER A 976 -30.56 -31.86 36.80
N GLY A 977 -29.36 -32.33 37.14
CA GLY A 977 -28.88 -33.68 36.82
C GLY A 977 -28.46 -33.87 35.36
N TYR A 978 -27.94 -35.07 35.06
CA TYR A 978 -27.23 -35.39 33.81
C TYR A 978 -28.02 -35.15 32.51
N GLN A 979 -29.35 -35.27 32.51
CA GLN A 979 -30.17 -35.06 31.30
C GLN A 979 -30.09 -33.62 30.77
N SER A 980 -29.80 -32.63 31.63
CA SER A 980 -29.69 -31.23 31.23
C SER A 980 -28.40 -30.87 30.46
N TRP A 981 -27.39 -31.76 30.43
CA TRP A 981 -26.05 -31.44 29.93
C TRP A 981 -25.97 -31.33 28.39
N GLY A 982 -26.75 -32.11 27.64
CA GLY A 982 -26.77 -32.05 26.18
C GLY A 982 -27.18 -30.66 25.66
N PRO A 983 -28.35 -30.13 26.05
CA PRO A 983 -28.76 -28.76 25.71
C PRO A 983 -27.82 -27.67 26.29
N LEU A 984 -27.19 -27.92 27.45
CA LEU A 984 -26.20 -27.00 28.01
C LEU A 984 -24.99 -26.81 27.09
N PHE A 985 -24.40 -27.89 26.55
CA PHE A 985 -23.22 -27.80 25.68
C PHE A 985 -23.45 -26.89 24.47
N GLY A 986 -24.60 -27.00 23.80
CA GLY A 986 -24.94 -26.12 22.67
C GLY A 986 -25.03 -24.65 23.06
N LYS A 987 -25.64 -24.33 24.21
CA LYS A 987 -25.73 -22.95 24.73
C LYS A 987 -24.37 -22.39 25.15
N LEU A 988 -23.57 -23.19 25.86
CA LEU A 988 -22.22 -22.82 26.28
C LEU A 988 -21.30 -22.57 25.08
N PHE A 989 -21.38 -23.39 24.02
CA PHE A 989 -20.58 -23.19 22.82
C PHE A 989 -20.76 -21.79 22.21
N PHE A 990 -22.02 -21.33 22.06
CA PHE A 990 -22.28 -19.98 21.55
C PHE A 990 -21.84 -18.86 22.51
N ALA A 991 -22.05 -19.01 23.82
CA ALA A 991 -21.60 -18.01 24.80
C ALA A 991 -20.06 -17.91 24.88
N ILE A 992 -19.37 -19.05 24.82
CA ILE A 992 -17.90 -19.12 24.75
C ILE A 992 -17.40 -18.50 23.44
N TRP A 993 -18.07 -18.75 22.30
CA TRP A 993 -17.73 -18.10 21.03
C TRP A 993 -17.75 -16.57 21.13
N VAL A 994 -18.78 -15.98 21.76
CA VAL A 994 -18.85 -14.52 22.00
C VAL A 994 -17.67 -14.05 22.87
N ILE A 995 -17.40 -14.75 23.98
CA ILE A 995 -16.32 -14.39 24.91
C ILE A 995 -14.94 -14.49 24.25
N VAL A 996 -14.70 -15.49 23.39
CA VAL A 996 -13.44 -15.65 22.64
C VAL A 996 -13.26 -14.53 21.61
N HIS A 997 -14.32 -14.01 20.99
CA HIS A 997 -14.22 -12.85 20.09
C HIS A 997 -13.97 -11.54 20.85
N LEU A 998 -14.59 -11.38 22.03
CA LEU A 998 -14.34 -10.24 22.92
C LEU A 998 -13.09 -10.40 23.80
N TYR A 999 -12.32 -11.48 23.67
CA TYR A 999 -11.15 -11.76 24.52
C TYR A 999 -10.01 -10.73 24.38
N PRO A 1000 -9.67 -10.20 23.17
CA PRO A 1000 -8.68 -9.12 23.05
C PRO A 1000 -9.16 -7.84 23.76
N PHE A 1001 -10.46 -7.55 23.73
CA PHE A 1001 -11.06 -6.44 24.45
C PHE A 1001 -11.00 -6.64 25.97
N LEU A 1002 -11.33 -7.83 26.47
CA LEU A 1002 -11.18 -8.20 27.88
C LEU A 1002 -9.71 -8.09 28.33
N LYS A 1003 -8.75 -8.55 27.52
CA LYS A 1003 -7.31 -8.35 27.77
C LYS A 1003 -6.93 -6.86 27.82
N GLY A 1004 -7.52 -6.02 26.98
CA GLY A 1004 -7.34 -4.57 27.03
C GLY A 1004 -7.86 -3.95 28.33
N LEU A 1005 -9.09 -4.30 28.72
CA LEU A 1005 -9.73 -3.82 29.96
C LEU A 1005 -8.99 -4.26 31.23
N LEU A 1006 -8.48 -5.50 31.25
CA LEU A 1006 -7.67 -6.06 32.32
C LEU A 1006 -6.19 -5.62 32.26
N GLY A 1007 -5.75 -4.93 31.21
CA GLY A 1007 -4.36 -4.55 30.96
C GLY A 1007 -3.79 -3.48 31.90
N ARG A 1008 -4.53 -3.10 32.95
CA ARG A 1008 -4.14 -2.02 33.87
C ARG A 1008 -3.15 -2.52 34.91
N GLN A 1009 -1.86 -2.22 34.67
CA GLN A 1009 -0.78 -2.11 35.65
C GLN A 1009 -0.59 -3.28 36.64
N ASN A 1010 0.43 -4.10 36.40
CA ASN A 1010 1.44 -4.63 37.36
C ASN A 1010 1.10 -4.80 38.87
N ARG A 1011 -0.14 -5.11 39.23
CA ARG A 1011 -0.66 -5.02 40.61
C ARG A 1011 -1.84 -5.94 40.91
N THR A 1012 -2.72 -6.18 39.93
CA THR A 1012 -3.68 -7.29 39.95
C THR A 1012 -3.14 -8.42 39.07
N PRO A 1013 -2.41 -9.41 39.61
CA PRO A 1013 -1.97 -10.55 38.81
C PRO A 1013 -3.19 -11.33 38.32
N THR A 1014 -3.09 -11.98 37.15
CA THR A 1014 -4.18 -12.79 36.55
C THR A 1014 -4.77 -13.81 37.53
N ILE A 1015 -3.92 -14.29 38.45
CA ILE A 1015 -4.25 -15.11 39.62
C ILE A 1015 -5.45 -14.54 40.42
N VAL A 1016 -5.49 -13.24 40.73
CA VAL A 1016 -6.60 -12.62 41.49
C VAL A 1016 -7.92 -12.67 40.71
N ILE A 1017 -7.88 -12.54 39.39
CA ILE A 1017 -9.06 -12.61 38.53
C ILE A 1017 -9.57 -14.05 38.45
N VAL A 1018 -8.66 -15.03 38.31
CA VAL A 1018 -8.99 -16.47 38.36
C VAL A 1018 -9.59 -16.83 39.73
N TRP A 1019 -8.99 -16.39 40.84
CA TRP A 1019 -9.57 -16.58 42.19
C TRP A 1019 -10.91 -15.89 42.36
N SER A 1020 -11.11 -14.70 41.79
CA SER A 1020 -12.41 -13.99 41.84
C SER A 1020 -13.50 -14.75 41.09
N ILE A 1021 -13.17 -15.33 39.92
CA ILE A 1021 -14.09 -16.19 39.14
C ILE A 1021 -14.38 -17.49 39.90
N LEU A 1022 -13.35 -18.12 40.48
CA LEU A 1022 -13.52 -19.32 41.31
C LEU A 1022 -14.43 -19.05 42.52
N LEU A 1023 -14.15 -17.98 43.30
CA LEU A 1023 -14.96 -17.57 44.44
C LEU A 1023 -16.39 -17.21 44.04
N ALA A 1024 -16.60 -16.51 42.92
CA ALA A 1024 -17.93 -16.20 42.41
C ALA A 1024 -18.69 -17.46 41.95
N SER A 1025 -18.01 -18.44 41.35
CA SER A 1025 -18.61 -19.73 40.97
C SER A 1025 -18.96 -20.58 42.19
N ILE A 1026 -18.10 -20.61 43.22
CA ILE A 1026 -18.36 -21.27 44.51
C ILE A 1026 -19.52 -20.59 45.23
N PHE A 1027 -19.55 -19.26 45.29
CA PHE A 1027 -20.67 -18.51 45.88
C PHE A 1027 -21.98 -18.77 45.14
N SER A 1028 -21.96 -18.84 43.81
CA SER A 1028 -23.15 -19.17 43.01
C SER A 1028 -23.63 -20.59 43.25
N LEU A 1029 -22.73 -21.58 43.31
CA LEU A 1029 -23.04 -22.97 43.63
C LEU A 1029 -23.56 -23.14 45.06
N LEU A 1030 -23.04 -22.38 46.02
CA LEU A 1030 -23.56 -22.33 47.38
C LEU A 1030 -24.94 -21.67 47.41
N TRP A 1031 -25.12 -20.53 46.74
CA TRP A 1031 -26.41 -19.84 46.66
C TRP A 1031 -27.50 -20.77 46.14
N VAL A 1032 -27.36 -21.33 44.94
CA VAL A 1032 -28.40 -22.17 44.31
C VAL A 1032 -28.57 -23.53 45.03
N ARG A 1033 -27.72 -23.86 46.02
CA ARG A 1033 -27.89 -25.01 46.94
C ARG A 1033 -28.51 -24.63 48.30
N ILE A 1034 -28.47 -23.36 48.67
CA ILE A 1034 -29.00 -22.80 49.93
C ILE A 1034 -30.35 -22.09 49.71
N ASP A 1035 -30.63 -21.66 48.47
CA ASP A 1035 -31.73 -20.76 48.11
C ASP A 1035 -33.11 -21.27 48.58
N PRO A 1036 -33.72 -20.62 49.60
CA PRO A 1036 -35.01 -21.01 50.14
C PRO A 1036 -36.19 -20.61 49.23
N PHE A 1037 -35.94 -19.92 48.10
CA PHE A 1037 -36.97 -19.49 47.16
C PHE A 1037 -37.16 -20.45 45.97
N THR A 1038 -36.58 -21.65 46.02
CA THR A 1038 -36.94 -22.75 45.11
C THR A 1038 -38.32 -23.33 45.46
N SER A 1039 -39.37 -22.63 44.98
CA SER A 1039 -40.81 -22.91 45.14
C SER A 1039 -41.21 -24.37 45.43
N ASP A 1040 -42.03 -24.56 46.48
CA ASP A 1040 -42.55 -25.85 46.94
C ASP A 1040 -43.19 -26.73 45.85
N ASP A 1041 -43.69 -26.14 44.75
CA ASP A 1041 -44.26 -26.84 43.58
C ASP A 1041 -43.37 -28.01 43.08
N LYS A 1042 -42.03 -27.85 43.12
CA LYS A 1042 -41.10 -28.94 42.76
C LYS A 1042 -40.99 -30.01 43.85
N LEU A 1043 -41.02 -29.62 45.12
CA LEU A 1043 -40.99 -30.54 46.26
C LEU A 1043 -42.26 -31.40 46.33
N ASP A 1044 -43.43 -30.81 46.06
CA ASP A 1044 -44.68 -31.57 46.02
C ASP A 1044 -44.80 -32.47 44.77
N SER A 1045 -44.21 -32.08 43.64
CA SER A 1045 -44.07 -32.99 42.49
C SER A 1045 -43.24 -34.26 42.79
N ILE A 1046 -42.26 -34.14 43.70
CA ILE A 1046 -41.42 -35.26 44.15
C ILE A 1046 -42.13 -36.09 45.23
N ARG A 1047 -42.86 -35.44 46.15
CA ARG A 1047 -43.69 -36.13 47.16
C ARG A 1047 -44.82 -36.94 46.52
N GLY A 1048 -45.45 -36.42 45.47
CA GLY A 1048 -46.56 -37.06 44.76
C GLY A 1048 -46.23 -38.38 44.06
N GLN A 1049 -44.95 -38.77 43.95
CA GLN A 1049 -44.53 -40.05 43.35
C GLN A 1049 -44.21 -41.15 44.37
N CYS A 1050 -44.23 -40.88 45.67
CA CYS A 1050 -43.99 -41.90 46.69
C CYS A 1050 -45.28 -42.70 47.01
N GLY A 1051 -45.77 -43.45 46.02
CA GLY A 1051 -46.97 -44.28 46.14
C GLY A 1051 -46.72 -45.60 46.86
N ILE A 1052 -46.50 -45.55 48.18
CA ILE A 1052 -46.52 -46.73 49.06
C ILE A 1052 -47.39 -46.42 50.28
N ASP A 1053 -48.43 -47.24 50.45
CA ASP A 1053 -49.16 -47.41 51.70
C ASP A 1053 -48.90 -48.87 52.12
N CYS A 1054 -48.40 -49.08 53.35
CA CYS A 1054 -47.67 -50.27 53.83
C CYS A 1054 -46.25 -50.49 53.27
#